data_AF-A0AB35YFN7-F1
#
_entry.id   AF-A0AB35YFN7-F1
#
_cell.length_a   1.000
_cell.length_b   1.000
_cell.length_c   1.000
_cell.angle_alpha   90.00
_cell.angle_beta   90.00
_cell.angle_gamma   90.00
#
_symmetry.space_group_name_H-M   'P 1'
#
loop_
_entity.id
_entity.type
_entity.pdbx_description
1 polymer ?
#
loop_
_entity_poly.entity_id
_entity_poly.type
_entity_poly.pdbx_seq_one_letter_code
_entity_poly.pdbx_strand_id
1 'polypeptide(L)'
;MKKISNIFIILLLFGLPWGDMSANANGTIDDDVVVTPIDSDVMLTDYTGQEENVVIPETLNGLLSASAADTLDQTSGAGDPGGIFRAHGKGQSFTAGLSGYLNKIDLYMVDYGSSGIVFTLSIYDGESVSGAALATATFRSIDIPYNPGGWVSVLFDQPTQVQAGQQYTMLLTSSIGDTPQTAWKVYTSDVYGGGQAYTENNWTNYDFGFNTYVGQSPRDYTTTLAVSPVNGTYGETVVISAMLTTPDGPIAGKRVNVSLNGSSIGFITTNSEGIGSGSYSLRQAAGSYELKVSTEASYPYPAAEQTTTLTVNKAPLTVTPNNVTRQYGTSNNNFTLNYNGLMAWDTAATIGQPVYSTSADTSSPIGNYDITASGLASTKYTITYSLGTLTVTPAPLTVMVANQSRAYGQSNPSLSGSITGIVNGDEIRATYSTAAIESSPVGLYPIVPSLSDRENKLNNYHVVIEKGELTVTKAELHVATDSVSRWVGKANPPFTGNLTGAVANDSITAKYDSVAREDSAEGVYNITARLLDPLNRLSNYEVINDIGKLTVYAAPKPVFATGETSDTVMSNVGLPSVDAAGRPIRWTSSDNSLLDATTGAVHRPAYTAGDSAITLEAEVDANQTTYNIQYNLTISATDMMDKEAVARDIKLLAIGYTAGDDEKHVRNRLNLPTKGKNGSSITWASSRAELINPADGSVSQPSSGDQSVTLTATVTKGLESDSRQFHLIVLRNNTTVEEPKEPIKEPIKEPIKEPIKEPIKEPIKEPNKEPNKESEQLQSDFYIDFIAQNNQKERIKLTQSQVKSGFIEIDKKTAKGYFEVSGETAHKLIRLNPSFAFQITTAGGIMKLPISELIASANNQFVGKNSDKVIFSIYVGETEAPVPLLTDLKSRSAKLLSGPIQFKIIMSIGEEAGIAITQLGSKVERRIEVPNNPTDTIVTVWNEQLKQLKYVPVRYENIGGSVYALLPVSSAGLYLNIVNQKTFTDMKRHWAKKEAEKLASMLIFEGKGQGVFDPNAHLTRAETAALLVRALGIPVPAHTAALSDMAGQWYEVEISSATEAGLVNGYEDGSFRPNEFVSREELAVILSRVLEYGSSTSSKAPENYSIHLNDLKDVSNWATEAVQKIISNGIMVGDHEGDFKPHQTATRAEMVIIMNRLLNKLGYM
;
A
#
# COMPACT_ATOMS: atom_id res chain seq x y z
N MET A 1 -31.49 57.08 53.05
CA MET A 1 -30.16 56.51 53.42
C MET A 1 -30.24 55.55 54.61
N LYS A 2 -30.05 55.93 55.90
CA LYS A 2 -29.89 54.93 57.01
C LYS A 2 -30.89 53.75 57.04
N LYS A 3 -32.20 53.97 56.82
CA LYS A 3 -33.19 52.86 56.76
C LYS A 3 -32.92 51.83 55.63
N ILE A 4 -32.30 52.23 54.53
CA ILE A 4 -31.98 51.36 53.39
C ILE A 4 -30.80 50.44 53.74
N SER A 5 -29.81 50.93 54.51
CA SER A 5 -28.71 50.09 55.03
C SER A 5 -29.23 48.92 55.87
N ASN A 6 -30.22 49.14 56.73
CA ASN A 6 -30.77 48.07 57.57
C ASN A 6 -31.44 46.95 56.74
N ILE A 7 -32.11 47.28 55.64
CA ILE A 7 -32.67 46.29 54.71
C ILE A 7 -31.56 45.56 53.94
N PHE A 8 -30.49 46.26 53.57
CA PHE A 8 -29.29 45.69 52.97
C PHE A 8 -28.60 44.66 53.90
N ILE A 9 -28.51 44.97 55.19
CA ILE A 9 -27.95 44.08 56.23
C ILE A 9 -28.79 42.81 56.38
N ILE A 10 -30.12 42.93 56.36
CA ILE A 10 -31.03 41.77 56.40
C ILE A 10 -30.83 40.86 55.18
N LEU A 11 -30.78 41.42 53.96
CA LEU A 11 -30.55 40.65 52.74
C LEU A 11 -29.19 39.91 52.73
N LEU A 12 -28.15 40.53 53.30
CA LEU A 12 -26.83 39.91 53.48
C LEU A 12 -26.79 38.80 54.54
N LEU A 13 -27.68 38.85 55.55
CA LEU A 13 -27.76 37.84 56.62
C LEU A 13 -28.55 36.58 56.24
N PHE A 14 -29.44 36.67 55.23
CA PHE A 14 -30.26 35.55 54.77
C PHE A 14 -29.84 34.95 53.40
N GLY A 15 -28.81 35.49 52.75
CA GLY A 15 -28.11 34.81 51.65
C GLY A 15 -28.89 34.67 50.34
N LEU A 16 -29.93 35.48 50.11
CA LEU A 16 -30.71 35.45 48.88
C LEU A 16 -29.87 35.86 47.66
N PRO A 17 -30.00 35.18 46.50
CA PRO A 17 -29.16 35.42 45.33
C PRO A 17 -29.45 36.77 44.66
N TRP A 18 -28.39 37.48 44.27
CA TRP A 18 -28.51 38.69 43.45
C TRP A 18 -28.79 38.32 41.98
N GLY A 19 -29.97 38.67 41.47
CA GLY A 19 -30.24 38.73 40.03
C GLY A 19 -29.79 40.07 39.44
N ASP A 20 -29.37 40.07 38.17
CA ASP A 20 -28.84 41.26 37.49
C ASP A 20 -29.82 42.45 37.47
N MET A 21 -29.48 43.52 38.19
CA MET A 21 -30.15 44.81 38.05
C MET A 21 -29.56 45.59 36.87
N SER A 22 -30.08 45.31 35.67
CA SER A 22 -29.73 46.08 34.47
C SER A 22 -30.23 47.53 34.60
N ALA A 23 -29.31 48.50 34.68
CA ALA A 23 -29.67 49.92 34.70
C ALA A 23 -30.32 50.35 33.36
N ASN A 24 -31.53 50.89 33.41
CA ASN A 24 -32.17 51.52 32.27
C ASN A 24 -31.78 53.02 32.17
N ALA A 25 -31.77 53.56 30.95
CA ALA A 25 -30.81 54.58 30.54
C ALA A 25 -31.00 56.03 31.06
N ASN A 26 -31.93 56.30 31.99
CA ASN A 26 -32.37 57.68 32.33
C ASN A 26 -32.12 58.18 33.76
N GLY A 27 -31.52 57.40 34.66
CA GLY A 27 -30.72 57.94 35.77
C GLY A 27 -31.42 58.78 36.87
N THR A 28 -32.71 58.55 37.17
CA THR A 28 -33.39 59.12 38.36
C THR A 28 -34.12 58.03 39.15
N ILE A 29 -34.05 58.10 40.48
CA ILE A 29 -34.82 57.27 41.41
C ILE A 29 -35.93 58.14 42.01
N ASP A 30 -37.14 57.58 42.13
CA ASP A 30 -38.32 58.26 42.67
C ASP A 30 -38.40 58.12 44.21
N ASP A 31 -38.96 59.11 44.90
CA ASP A 31 -38.72 59.32 46.35
C ASP A 31 -39.93 58.95 47.25
N ASP A 32 -41.01 58.42 46.67
CA ASP A 32 -42.28 58.12 47.36
C ASP A 32 -42.43 56.64 47.77
N VAL A 33 -41.89 56.28 48.96
CA VAL A 33 -42.30 55.06 49.69
C VAL A 33 -42.52 55.37 51.18
N VAL A 34 -43.79 55.48 51.58
CA VAL A 34 -44.20 55.68 52.97
C VAL A 34 -44.27 54.33 53.70
N VAL A 35 -43.55 54.21 54.83
CA VAL A 35 -43.59 53.01 55.70
C VAL A 35 -43.91 53.41 57.14
N THR A 36 -45.05 52.91 57.62
CA THR A 36 -45.58 53.04 59.00
C THR A 36 -44.83 52.14 60.00
N PRO A 37 -45.17 52.17 61.31
CA PRO A 37 -44.52 51.31 62.32
C PRO A 37 -44.60 49.80 62.02
N ILE A 38 -43.70 49.05 62.65
CA ILE A 38 -43.43 47.63 62.38
C ILE A 38 -44.35 46.74 63.23
N ASP A 39 -45.22 45.96 62.58
CA ASP A 39 -45.78 44.72 63.12
C ASP A 39 -44.89 43.52 62.70
N SER A 40 -45.06 42.37 63.35
CA SER A 40 -44.03 41.32 63.46
C SER A 40 -43.81 40.40 62.24
N ASP A 41 -44.70 40.38 61.26
CA ASP A 41 -44.67 39.40 60.16
C ASP A 41 -44.30 40.05 58.81
N VAL A 42 -43.22 39.58 58.19
CA VAL A 42 -42.77 40.02 56.85
C VAL A 42 -42.88 38.87 55.86
N MET A 43 -43.91 38.92 55.00
CA MET A 43 -44.05 38.01 53.87
C MET A 43 -43.14 38.43 52.72
N LEU A 44 -42.38 37.49 52.16
CA LEU A 44 -41.66 37.65 50.90
C LEU A 44 -42.09 36.53 49.93
N THR A 45 -42.34 36.92 48.68
CA THR A 45 -42.72 36.00 47.59
C THR A 45 -41.55 35.87 46.63
N ASP A 46 -41.22 34.65 46.23
CA ASP A 46 -40.16 34.40 45.24
C ASP A 46 -40.68 34.53 43.79
N TYR A 47 -39.77 34.35 42.81
CA TYR A 47 -40.13 34.38 41.39
C TYR A 47 -40.93 33.16 40.90
N THR A 48 -41.10 32.11 41.71
CA THR A 48 -41.97 30.95 41.40
C THR A 48 -43.36 31.05 42.05
N GLY A 49 -43.57 31.99 42.98
CA GLY A 49 -44.84 32.24 43.63
C GLY A 49 -45.10 31.40 44.89
N GLN A 50 -44.05 30.93 45.57
CA GLN A 50 -44.16 30.34 46.90
C GLN A 50 -43.96 31.40 47.99
N GLU A 51 -44.71 31.25 49.09
CA GLU A 51 -44.62 32.10 50.28
C GLU A 51 -43.71 31.41 51.31
N GLU A 52 -42.54 31.99 51.61
CA GLU A 52 -41.71 31.57 52.75
C GLU A 52 -41.90 32.50 53.95
N ASN A 53 -42.06 31.89 55.13
CA ASN A 53 -42.43 32.58 56.36
C ASN A 53 -41.18 32.94 57.17
N VAL A 54 -40.61 34.13 56.93
CA VAL A 54 -39.34 34.57 57.52
C VAL A 54 -39.55 35.08 58.95
N VAL A 55 -39.46 34.16 59.92
CA VAL A 55 -39.53 34.51 61.36
C VAL A 55 -38.26 35.27 61.77
N ILE A 56 -38.38 36.59 61.88
CA ILE A 56 -37.32 37.45 62.45
C ILE A 56 -37.28 37.22 63.98
N PRO A 57 -36.14 36.84 64.57
CA PRO A 57 -36.05 36.67 66.03
C PRO A 57 -36.31 37.98 66.78
N GLU A 58 -37.23 37.97 67.76
CA GLU A 58 -37.61 39.14 68.57
C GLU A 58 -36.41 39.82 69.24
N THR A 59 -35.33 39.06 69.50
CA THR A 59 -34.08 39.55 70.09
C THR A 59 -33.44 40.70 69.32
N LEU A 60 -33.64 40.80 68.00
CA LEU A 60 -33.00 41.85 67.19
C LEU A 60 -33.70 43.22 67.34
N ASN A 61 -35.01 43.25 67.60
CA ASN A 61 -35.76 44.50 67.84
C ASN A 61 -35.54 45.06 69.27
N GLY A 62 -35.13 44.24 70.23
CA GLY A 62 -34.88 44.67 71.61
C GLY A 62 -33.55 45.41 71.84
N LEU A 63 -32.62 45.36 70.89
CA LEU A 63 -31.22 45.79 71.06
C LEU A 63 -30.96 47.30 70.81
N LEU A 64 -31.99 48.14 70.71
CA LEU A 64 -31.85 49.57 70.35
C LEU A 64 -32.34 50.56 71.43
N SER A 65 -32.50 50.14 72.70
CA SER A 65 -32.99 51.06 73.75
C SER A 65 -32.43 50.84 75.16
N ALA A 66 -31.11 50.65 75.31
CA ALA A 66 -30.41 50.88 76.58
C ALA A 66 -28.89 51.08 76.42
N SER A 67 -28.45 52.30 76.14
CA SER A 67 -27.10 52.73 76.49
C SER A 67 -27.14 54.11 77.16
N ALA A 68 -26.42 54.26 78.27
CA ALA A 68 -26.15 55.57 78.83
C ALA A 68 -25.07 56.22 77.96
N ALA A 69 -25.47 57.11 77.04
CA ALA A 69 -24.54 57.77 76.14
C ALA A 69 -23.46 58.52 76.95
N ASP A 70 -22.22 58.03 76.87
CA ASP A 70 -21.06 58.58 77.58
C ASP A 70 -20.85 60.05 77.17
N THR A 71 -21.24 60.97 78.07
CA THR A 71 -21.07 62.40 77.84
C THR A 71 -19.63 62.81 78.09
N LEU A 72 -19.04 63.56 77.14
CA LEU A 72 -17.74 64.19 77.32
C LEU A 72 -17.81 65.12 78.54
N ASP A 73 -16.96 64.85 79.52
CA ASP A 73 -16.95 65.49 80.84
C ASP A 73 -15.97 66.67 80.86
N GLN A 74 -14.73 66.41 80.47
CA GLN A 74 -13.68 67.43 80.28
C GLN A 74 -12.67 66.95 79.22
N THR A 75 -11.87 67.90 78.72
CA THR A 75 -10.81 67.68 77.75
C THR A 75 -9.58 68.50 78.15
N SER A 76 -8.40 67.89 78.13
CA SER A 76 -7.12 68.60 78.09
C SER A 76 -6.59 68.58 76.66
N GLY A 77 -6.27 69.76 76.14
CA GLY A 77 -5.94 69.94 74.72
C GLY A 77 -4.66 69.22 74.29
N ALA A 78 -4.68 68.61 73.10
CA ALA A 78 -3.47 68.10 72.46
C ALA A 78 -2.66 69.26 71.85
N GLY A 79 -1.83 69.91 72.67
CA GLY A 79 -0.90 70.96 72.24
C GLY A 79 0.35 70.44 71.52
N ASP A 80 1.14 71.37 70.96
CA ASP A 80 2.42 71.10 70.31
C ASP A 80 3.41 70.42 71.30
N PRO A 81 4.17 69.37 70.91
CA PRO A 81 4.86 68.50 71.85
C PRO A 81 6.14 69.11 72.45
N GLY A 82 5.98 69.96 73.47
CA GLY A 82 7.09 70.47 74.28
C GLY A 82 7.73 69.41 75.19
N GLY A 83 6.95 68.43 75.65
CA GLY A 83 7.38 67.37 76.56
C GLY A 83 6.99 65.96 76.07
N ILE A 84 7.93 65.01 76.18
CA ILE A 84 7.75 63.60 75.81
C ILE A 84 8.21 62.73 76.99
N PHE A 85 7.28 61.95 77.56
CA PHE A 85 7.53 61.16 78.77
C PHE A 85 7.23 59.66 78.55
N ARG A 86 7.98 58.81 79.26
CA ARG A 86 7.68 57.37 79.33
C ARG A 86 6.43 57.12 80.17
N ALA A 87 5.55 56.28 79.66
CA ALA A 87 4.21 56.04 80.20
C ALA A 87 4.14 55.26 81.54
N HIS A 88 5.25 54.78 82.10
CA HIS A 88 5.23 54.02 83.37
C HIS A 88 5.30 54.96 84.58
N GLY A 89 4.44 54.78 85.58
CA GLY A 89 4.52 55.53 86.84
C GLY A 89 4.33 57.04 86.63
N LYS A 90 3.39 57.43 85.77
CA LYS A 90 3.06 58.84 85.50
C LYS A 90 1.59 59.05 85.83
N GLY A 91 1.30 60.07 86.63
CA GLY A 91 -0.06 60.39 87.06
C GLY A 91 -0.44 61.84 86.78
N GLN A 92 -1.73 62.10 86.81
CA GLN A 92 -2.34 63.39 86.51
C GLN A 92 -3.57 63.57 87.41
N SER A 93 -3.62 64.63 88.21
CA SER A 93 -4.86 65.02 88.88
C SER A 93 -5.79 65.75 87.91
N PHE A 94 -7.09 65.60 88.10
CA PHE A 94 -8.15 66.26 87.34
C PHE A 94 -9.37 66.50 88.22
N THR A 95 -10.19 67.50 87.89
CA THR A 95 -11.48 67.73 88.56
C THR A 95 -12.60 67.24 87.64
N ALA A 96 -13.47 66.35 88.11
CA ALA A 96 -14.62 65.92 87.31
C ALA A 96 -15.60 67.10 87.13
N GLY A 97 -16.07 67.35 85.90
CA GLY A 97 -17.07 68.38 85.59
C GLY A 97 -18.51 67.88 85.77
N LEU A 98 -18.71 66.56 85.60
CA LEU A 98 -19.99 65.86 85.67
C LEU A 98 -19.99 64.81 86.80
N SER A 99 -21.16 64.59 87.40
CA SER A 99 -21.40 63.47 88.32
C SER A 99 -21.96 62.27 87.55
N GLY A 100 -21.41 61.08 87.80
CA GLY A 100 -21.83 59.83 87.14
C GLY A 100 -20.74 58.76 87.18
N TYR A 101 -20.81 57.78 86.29
CA TYR A 101 -19.81 56.71 86.17
C TYR A 101 -18.76 57.06 85.11
N LEU A 102 -17.49 57.03 85.50
CA LEU A 102 -16.35 57.27 84.60
C LEU A 102 -16.08 56.02 83.74
N ASN A 103 -16.86 55.87 82.66
CA ASN A 103 -16.86 54.69 81.79
C ASN A 103 -15.67 54.65 80.82
N LYS A 104 -15.15 55.82 80.41
CA LYS A 104 -14.13 55.93 79.36
C LYS A 104 -13.18 57.10 79.60
N ILE A 105 -11.91 56.90 79.26
CA ILE A 105 -10.93 57.97 79.05
C ILE A 105 -10.26 57.76 77.69
N ASP A 106 -10.27 58.77 76.81
CA ASP A 106 -9.31 58.78 75.70
C ASP A 106 -7.98 59.36 76.18
N LEU A 107 -6.86 58.73 75.84
CA LEU A 107 -5.50 59.25 76.06
C LEU A 107 -4.82 59.51 74.72
N TYR A 108 -4.14 60.65 74.54
CA TYR A 108 -3.39 60.92 73.31
C TYR A 108 -1.97 60.34 73.41
N MET A 109 -1.73 59.25 72.68
CA MET A 109 -0.54 58.41 72.81
C MET A 109 0.08 58.09 71.45
N VAL A 110 1.31 57.57 71.49
CA VAL A 110 2.01 57.08 70.29
C VAL A 110 2.86 55.85 70.60
N ASP A 111 2.79 54.86 69.72
CA ASP A 111 3.74 53.75 69.66
C ASP A 111 4.83 53.99 68.60
N TYR A 112 5.99 53.40 68.86
CA TYR A 112 7.19 53.45 68.01
C TYR A 112 7.68 52.04 67.63
N GLY A 113 6.88 50.98 67.89
CA GLY A 113 7.11 49.62 67.40
C GLY A 113 7.08 48.55 68.50
N SER A 114 6.04 48.47 69.33
CA SER A 114 5.94 47.53 70.46
C SER A 114 4.83 46.49 70.37
N SER A 115 5.15 45.27 70.81
CA SER A 115 4.23 44.13 70.81
C SER A 115 4.21 43.45 72.18
N GLY A 116 3.03 42.96 72.59
CA GLY A 116 2.84 42.17 73.81
C GLY A 116 2.83 42.94 75.14
N ILE A 117 2.87 44.28 75.11
CA ILE A 117 2.81 45.10 76.33
C ILE A 117 1.36 45.35 76.71
N VAL A 118 1.06 45.32 78.01
CA VAL A 118 -0.22 45.73 78.61
C VAL A 118 0.03 46.98 79.44
N PHE A 119 -0.84 47.96 79.29
CA PHE A 119 -0.90 49.16 80.12
C PHE A 119 -2.07 49.05 81.09
N THR A 120 -1.91 49.63 82.27
CA THR A 120 -2.98 49.74 83.26
C THR A 120 -3.15 51.21 83.64
N LEU A 121 -4.35 51.74 83.42
CA LEU A 121 -4.78 53.06 83.87
C LEU A 121 -5.61 52.89 85.15
N SER A 122 -5.19 53.53 86.23
CA SER A 122 -5.83 53.43 87.55
C SER A 122 -6.30 54.80 88.02
N ILE A 123 -7.52 54.90 88.55
CA ILE A 123 -8.10 56.14 89.10
C ILE A 123 -8.05 56.09 90.62
N TYR A 124 -7.69 57.19 91.27
CA TYR A 124 -7.60 57.35 92.73
C TYR A 124 -8.41 58.58 93.19
N ASP A 125 -8.79 58.60 94.46
CA ASP A 125 -9.49 59.74 95.07
C ASP A 125 -8.52 60.89 95.40
N GLY A 126 -8.95 62.13 95.16
CA GLY A 126 -8.19 63.34 95.48
C GLY A 126 -6.96 63.60 94.59
N GLU A 127 -6.11 64.51 95.07
CA GLU A 127 -5.03 65.15 94.31
C GLU A 127 -3.73 64.32 94.24
N SER A 128 -3.74 63.06 94.71
CA SER A 128 -2.55 62.20 94.70
C SER A 128 -2.87 60.72 94.64
N VAL A 129 -1.91 59.91 94.17
CA VAL A 129 -1.98 58.45 94.18
C VAL A 129 -1.89 57.94 95.63
N SER A 130 -3.03 57.81 96.29
CA SER A 130 -3.14 57.34 97.67
C SER A 130 -4.35 56.43 97.87
N GLY A 131 -4.26 55.48 98.82
CA GLY A 131 -5.30 54.49 99.05
C GLY A 131 -5.39 53.41 97.97
N ALA A 132 -6.57 52.81 97.83
CA ALA A 132 -6.86 51.85 96.77
C ALA A 132 -7.33 52.58 95.50
N ALA A 133 -7.08 51.99 94.32
CA ALA A 133 -7.64 52.50 93.08
C ALA A 133 -9.17 52.34 93.09
N LEU A 134 -9.88 53.42 92.77
CA LEU A 134 -11.33 53.50 92.65
C LEU A 134 -11.88 52.75 91.42
N ALA A 135 -11.09 52.72 90.34
CA ALA A 135 -11.32 51.98 89.11
C ALA A 135 -9.98 51.68 88.43
N THR A 136 -9.90 50.59 87.67
CA THR A 136 -8.74 50.27 86.83
C THR A 136 -9.20 49.77 85.46
N ALA A 137 -8.43 50.09 84.43
CA ALA A 137 -8.65 49.64 83.06
C ALA A 137 -7.34 49.22 82.40
N THR A 138 -7.40 48.33 81.42
CA THR A 138 -6.21 47.86 80.69
C THR A 138 -6.36 47.98 79.17
N PHE A 139 -5.24 48.15 78.48
CA PHE A 139 -5.16 48.16 77.01
C PHE A 139 -3.78 47.66 76.55
N ARG A 140 -3.62 47.28 75.29
CA ARG A 140 -2.39 46.67 74.76
C ARG A 140 -1.65 47.65 73.84
N SER A 141 -0.35 47.43 73.62
CA SER A 141 0.42 48.27 72.70
C SER A 141 -0.09 48.27 71.26
N ILE A 142 -0.75 47.19 70.82
CA ILE A 142 -1.38 47.10 69.51
C ILE A 142 -2.61 48.02 69.34
N ASP A 143 -3.19 48.49 70.46
CA ASP A 143 -4.32 49.43 70.47
C ASP A 143 -3.85 50.90 70.38
N ILE A 144 -2.53 51.15 70.35
CA ILE A 144 -1.92 52.49 70.30
C ILE A 144 -1.51 52.84 68.86
N PRO A 145 -1.93 54.00 68.31
CA PRO A 145 -1.48 54.47 67.00
C PRO A 145 0.05 54.57 66.86
N TYR A 146 0.58 54.00 65.79
CA TYR A 146 1.99 54.13 65.41
C TYR A 146 2.26 55.51 64.80
N ASN A 147 3.37 56.14 65.20
CA ASN A 147 3.77 57.51 64.87
C ASN A 147 3.41 57.99 63.43
N PRO A 148 2.63 59.08 63.26
CA PRO A 148 2.17 60.05 64.27
C PRO A 148 1.14 59.49 65.27
N GLY A 149 1.13 60.06 66.47
CA GLY A 149 0.24 59.62 67.56
C GLY A 149 -1.24 59.90 67.31
N GLY A 150 -2.08 59.38 68.20
CA GLY A 150 -3.52 59.56 68.16
C GLY A 150 -4.21 59.22 69.48
N TRP A 151 -5.53 59.38 69.50
CA TRP A 151 -6.36 59.02 70.66
C TRP A 151 -6.50 57.51 70.82
N VAL A 152 -6.28 57.02 72.05
CA VAL A 152 -6.47 55.64 72.49
C VAL A 152 -7.62 55.61 73.50
N SER A 153 -8.71 54.93 73.16
CA SER A 153 -9.86 54.79 74.06
C SER A 153 -9.60 53.72 75.12
N VAL A 154 -9.37 54.16 76.36
CA VAL A 154 -9.33 53.31 77.55
C VAL A 154 -10.73 53.20 78.12
N LEU A 155 -11.24 51.98 78.18
CA LEU A 155 -12.61 51.65 78.59
C LEU A 155 -12.57 50.95 79.96
N PHE A 156 -13.42 51.37 80.90
CA PHE A 156 -13.48 50.80 82.26
C PHE A 156 -14.63 49.79 82.36
N ASP A 157 -14.31 48.52 82.63
CA ASP A 157 -15.27 47.45 82.93
C ASP A 157 -15.84 47.53 84.36
N GLN A 158 -15.04 48.04 85.31
CA GLN A 158 -15.47 48.44 86.65
C GLN A 158 -15.27 49.96 86.82
N PRO A 159 -16.15 50.79 86.23
CA PRO A 159 -16.06 52.23 86.30
C PRO A 159 -16.44 52.74 87.70
N THR A 160 -15.74 53.78 88.17
CA THR A 160 -16.04 54.41 89.46
C THR A 160 -17.06 55.53 89.31
N GLN A 161 -17.77 55.86 90.40
CA GLN A 161 -18.58 57.06 90.47
C GLN A 161 -17.70 58.28 90.76
N VAL A 162 -17.74 59.26 89.85
CA VAL A 162 -17.16 60.59 90.05
C VAL A 162 -18.24 61.61 90.41
N GLN A 163 -17.85 62.65 91.16
CA GLN A 163 -18.73 63.76 91.54
C GLN A 163 -18.21 65.08 90.96
N ALA A 164 -19.11 65.87 90.37
CA ALA A 164 -18.80 67.19 89.82
C ALA A 164 -18.15 68.11 90.87
N GLY A 165 -16.97 68.63 90.57
CA GLY A 165 -16.17 69.48 91.46
C GLY A 165 -15.22 68.74 92.41
N GLN A 166 -15.17 67.40 92.39
CA GLN A 166 -14.20 66.61 93.16
C GLN A 166 -12.93 66.32 92.33
N GLN A 167 -11.76 66.41 92.96
CA GLN A 167 -10.49 66.00 92.37
C GLN A 167 -10.33 64.48 92.41
N TYR A 168 -9.76 63.93 91.35
CA TYR A 168 -9.34 62.54 91.20
C TYR A 168 -7.95 62.51 90.56
N THR A 169 -7.22 61.42 90.74
CA THR A 169 -5.89 61.24 90.11
C THR A 169 -5.88 59.99 89.26
N MET A 170 -5.60 60.13 87.96
CA MET A 170 -5.27 58.98 87.10
C MET A 170 -3.77 58.65 87.22
N LEU A 171 -3.43 57.37 87.09
CA LEU A 171 -2.07 56.85 87.06
C LEU A 171 -1.94 55.84 85.91
N LEU A 172 -1.01 56.07 85.00
CA LEU A 172 -0.67 55.13 83.94
C LEU A 172 0.56 54.30 84.34
N THR A 173 0.46 52.99 84.12
CA THR A 173 1.52 52.00 84.36
C THR A 173 1.61 51.00 83.20
N SER A 174 2.69 50.23 83.16
CA SER A 174 2.97 49.23 82.12
C SER A 174 3.46 47.92 82.72
N SER A 175 3.11 46.79 82.08
CA SER A 175 3.46 45.44 82.52
C SER A 175 4.95 45.12 82.52
N ILE A 176 5.79 45.97 81.91
CA ILE A 176 7.24 45.78 81.75
C ILE A 176 8.10 46.82 82.51
N GLY A 177 7.49 47.64 83.38
CA GLY A 177 8.21 48.66 84.14
C GLY A 177 8.78 49.80 83.28
N ASP A 178 9.63 50.63 83.90
CA ASP A 178 10.34 51.74 83.26
C ASP A 178 11.64 51.27 82.56
N THR A 179 11.53 50.28 81.67
CA THR A 179 12.67 49.64 81.00
C THR A 179 13.21 50.47 79.82
N PRO A 180 14.53 50.43 79.51
CA PRO A 180 15.13 51.19 78.41
C PRO A 180 14.63 50.81 77.00
N GLN A 181 13.92 49.69 76.87
CA GLN A 181 13.29 49.23 75.63
C GLN A 181 11.96 49.96 75.32
N THR A 182 11.56 50.97 76.11
CA THR A 182 10.30 51.72 75.91
C THR A 182 10.47 52.96 75.03
N ALA A 183 9.73 53.03 73.92
CA ALA A 183 9.71 54.18 72.99
C ALA A 183 8.32 54.83 72.83
N TRP A 184 7.31 54.33 73.54
CA TRP A 184 5.90 54.75 73.51
C TRP A 184 5.64 55.81 74.58
N LYS A 185 4.84 56.81 74.21
CA LYS A 185 4.85 58.12 74.84
C LYS A 185 3.42 58.65 74.97
N VAL A 186 3.13 59.29 76.10
CA VAL A 186 1.95 60.16 76.28
C VAL A 186 2.36 61.56 75.83
N TYR A 187 1.51 62.24 75.06
CA TYR A 187 1.72 63.64 74.71
C TYR A 187 1.30 64.55 75.87
N THR A 188 2.04 65.64 76.04
CA THR A 188 1.80 66.61 77.12
C THR A 188 1.87 68.05 76.61
N SER A 189 1.16 68.97 77.29
CA SER A 189 1.15 70.39 76.94
C SER A 189 0.98 71.31 78.16
N ASP A 190 1.41 72.57 78.02
CA ASP A 190 1.16 73.63 79.00
C ASP A 190 -0.24 74.25 78.78
N VAL A 191 -1.30 73.71 79.40
CA VAL A 191 -2.66 74.28 79.30
C VAL A 191 -3.33 74.38 80.67
N TYR A 192 -3.42 75.60 81.20
CA TYR A 192 -4.09 75.95 82.46
C TYR A 192 -5.49 75.29 82.59
N GLY A 193 -5.62 74.28 83.46
CA GLY A 193 -6.88 73.55 83.69
C GLY A 193 -7.20 73.14 85.13
N GLY A 194 -6.23 73.19 86.07
CA GLY A 194 -6.47 72.86 87.49
C GLY A 194 -6.09 71.45 87.93
N GLY A 195 -5.36 70.70 87.11
CA GLY A 195 -4.66 69.47 87.52
C GLY A 195 -3.22 69.72 87.97
N GLN A 196 -2.55 68.68 88.50
CA GLN A 196 -1.09 68.62 88.57
C GLN A 196 -0.57 67.26 88.07
N ALA A 197 0.49 67.30 87.26
CA ALA A 197 1.15 66.11 86.70
C ALA A 197 2.30 65.62 87.58
N TYR A 198 2.30 64.31 87.87
CA TYR A 198 3.24 63.65 88.77
C TYR A 198 4.29 62.81 88.01
N THR A 199 5.55 63.07 88.31
CA THR A 199 6.68 62.17 88.06
C THR A 199 7.33 61.80 89.39
N GLU A 200 7.93 60.61 89.50
CA GLU A 200 8.42 60.06 90.77
C GLU A 200 9.39 61.02 91.50
N ASN A 201 8.87 61.71 92.52
CA ASN A 201 9.53 62.70 93.37
C ASN A 201 9.78 64.11 92.75
N ASN A 202 9.13 64.49 91.65
CA ASN A 202 9.06 65.91 91.22
C ASN A 202 7.77 66.23 90.43
N TRP A 203 7.14 67.35 90.78
CA TRP A 203 6.05 67.95 90.01
C TRP A 203 6.58 68.59 88.72
N THR A 204 5.80 68.49 87.63
CA THR A 204 6.13 69.07 86.32
C THR A 204 4.90 69.75 85.71
N ASN A 205 5.09 70.85 84.96
CA ASN A 205 4.00 71.64 84.37
C ASN A 205 3.24 70.94 83.21
N TYR A 206 3.63 69.72 82.85
CA TYR A 206 3.23 69.05 81.61
C TYR A 206 1.99 68.16 81.81
N ASP A 207 0.80 68.70 81.54
CA ASP A 207 -0.45 67.94 81.65
C ASP A 207 -0.60 66.92 80.50
N PHE A 208 -1.12 65.73 80.78
CA PHE A 208 -1.47 64.72 79.75
C PHE A 208 -2.56 65.26 78.81
N GLY A 209 -2.51 64.91 77.52
CA GLY A 209 -3.68 65.04 76.63
C GLY A 209 -4.68 63.90 76.85
N PHE A 210 -5.84 64.19 77.43
CA PHE A 210 -6.90 63.23 77.75
C PHE A 210 -8.31 63.81 77.57
N ASN A 211 -9.30 62.93 77.38
CA ASN A 211 -10.73 63.25 77.47
C ASN A 211 -11.41 62.27 78.42
N THR A 212 -12.04 62.72 79.50
CA THR A 212 -12.91 61.86 80.32
C THR A 212 -14.32 61.83 79.74
N TYR A 213 -15.00 60.70 79.86
CA TYR A 213 -16.42 60.58 79.54
C TYR A 213 -17.16 59.90 80.69
N VAL A 214 -18.27 60.51 81.09
CA VAL A 214 -19.08 60.13 82.23
C VAL A 214 -20.47 59.74 81.75
N GLY A 215 -20.93 58.54 82.13
CA GLY A 215 -22.26 58.01 81.86
C GLY A 215 -23.17 58.03 83.09
N GLN A 216 -24.48 57.92 82.88
CA GLN A 216 -25.46 57.83 83.98
C GLN A 216 -25.49 56.45 84.66
N SER A 217 -24.89 55.43 84.03
CA SER A 217 -24.72 54.07 84.55
C SER A 217 -23.34 53.53 84.14
N PRO A 218 -22.86 52.43 84.74
CA PRO A 218 -21.78 51.65 84.15
C PRO A 218 -22.12 51.26 82.70
N ARG A 219 -21.10 51.16 81.85
CA ARG A 219 -21.22 50.62 80.49
C ARG A 219 -21.29 49.08 80.52
N ASP A 220 -22.16 48.49 79.70
CA ASP A 220 -22.27 47.03 79.58
C ASP A 220 -21.46 46.50 78.39
N TYR A 221 -20.44 45.70 78.70
CA TYR A 221 -19.54 45.10 77.72
C TYR A 221 -19.95 43.68 77.31
N THR A 222 -21.11 43.18 77.77
CA THR A 222 -21.59 41.82 77.51
C THR A 222 -21.66 41.54 76.01
N THR A 223 -20.73 40.71 75.53
CA THR A 223 -20.61 40.32 74.13
C THR A 223 -21.71 39.33 73.75
N THR A 224 -22.55 39.70 72.78
CA THR A 224 -23.44 38.79 72.07
C THR A 224 -22.81 38.48 70.71
N LEU A 225 -22.76 37.20 70.35
CA LEU A 225 -22.29 36.72 69.05
C LEU A 225 -23.44 35.97 68.37
N ALA A 226 -23.78 36.37 67.16
CA ALA A 226 -24.92 35.87 66.39
C ALA A 226 -24.46 35.24 65.06
N VAL A 227 -24.90 34.00 64.77
CA VAL A 227 -24.70 33.28 63.50
C VAL A 227 -25.99 32.54 63.10
N SER A 228 -26.41 32.70 61.85
CA SER A 228 -27.56 31.99 61.28
C SER A 228 -27.20 30.54 60.94
N PRO A 229 -28.16 29.58 60.97
CA PRO A 229 -27.98 28.29 60.32
C PRO A 229 -27.59 28.47 58.84
N VAL A 230 -26.73 27.59 58.33
CA VAL A 230 -26.28 27.63 56.93
C VAL A 230 -26.69 26.33 56.23
N ASN A 231 -27.16 26.43 54.99
CA ASN A 231 -27.60 25.29 54.17
C ASN A 231 -26.96 25.37 52.79
N GLY A 232 -26.68 24.22 52.17
CA GLY A 232 -26.14 24.14 50.81
C GLY A 232 -25.94 22.69 50.37
N THR A 233 -25.48 22.49 49.15
CA THR A 233 -25.26 21.16 48.55
C THR A 233 -23.78 20.78 48.55
N TYR A 234 -23.48 19.49 48.65
CA TYR A 234 -22.11 18.99 48.54
C TYR A 234 -21.37 19.55 47.30
N GLY A 235 -20.22 20.16 47.53
CA GLY A 235 -19.36 20.78 46.52
C GLY A 235 -19.64 22.26 46.23
N GLU A 236 -20.76 22.82 46.68
CA GLU A 236 -21.01 24.26 46.64
C GLU A 236 -20.08 25.02 47.62
N THR A 237 -20.04 26.35 47.49
CA THR A 237 -19.36 27.23 48.43
C THR A 237 -20.37 28.20 49.03
N VAL A 238 -20.59 28.08 50.34
CA VAL A 238 -21.51 28.89 51.12
C VAL A 238 -20.77 30.05 51.79
N VAL A 239 -21.50 31.08 52.23
CA VAL A 239 -20.96 32.15 53.08
C VAL A 239 -21.34 31.86 54.53
N ILE A 240 -20.35 31.83 55.42
CA ILE A 240 -20.56 31.86 56.87
C ILE A 240 -20.42 33.32 57.30
N SER A 241 -21.43 33.85 57.98
CA SER A 241 -21.46 35.23 58.47
C SER A 241 -21.84 35.25 59.94
N ALA A 242 -21.12 36.03 60.76
CA ALA A 242 -21.42 36.20 62.17
C ALA A 242 -21.27 37.66 62.62
N MET A 243 -22.16 38.11 63.50
CA MET A 243 -22.21 39.47 64.01
C MET A 243 -21.87 39.51 65.50
N LEU A 244 -20.97 40.40 65.91
CA LEU A 244 -20.54 40.60 67.30
C LEU A 244 -20.94 41.98 67.81
N THR A 245 -21.67 42.03 68.92
CA THR A 245 -22.25 43.25 69.51
C THR A 245 -22.11 43.28 71.04
N THR A 246 -22.24 44.47 71.63
CA THR A 246 -22.71 44.68 73.02
C THR A 246 -24.05 45.44 72.98
N PRO A 247 -24.73 45.70 74.12
CA PRO A 247 -25.92 46.57 74.15
C PRO A 247 -25.69 47.99 73.61
N ASP A 248 -24.44 48.46 73.55
CA ASP A 248 -24.08 49.77 72.97
C ASP A 248 -24.00 49.76 71.43
N GLY A 249 -23.88 48.59 70.80
CA GLY A 249 -23.72 48.45 69.35
C GLY A 249 -22.64 47.44 68.90
N PRO A 250 -22.22 47.50 67.63
CA PRO A 250 -21.31 46.51 67.03
C PRO A 250 -19.84 46.66 67.45
N ILE A 251 -19.12 45.53 67.51
CA ILE A 251 -17.70 45.49 67.87
C ILE A 251 -16.83 45.21 66.63
N ALA A 252 -16.12 46.23 66.17
CA ALA A 252 -15.27 46.16 64.98
C ALA A 252 -13.86 45.58 65.24
N GLY A 253 -13.23 45.03 64.19
CA GLY A 253 -11.84 44.58 64.20
C GLY A 253 -11.54 43.34 65.05
N LYS A 254 -12.56 42.66 65.59
CA LYS A 254 -12.39 41.47 66.42
C LYS A 254 -12.35 40.21 65.57
N ARG A 255 -11.62 39.20 66.06
CA ARG A 255 -11.46 37.90 65.40
C ARG A 255 -12.48 36.91 65.95
N VAL A 256 -13.38 36.45 65.09
CA VAL A 256 -14.30 35.36 65.37
C VAL A 256 -13.71 34.08 64.76
N ASN A 257 -13.28 33.15 65.61
CA ASN A 257 -12.85 31.82 65.20
C ASN A 257 -14.09 31.01 64.77
N VAL A 258 -13.95 30.20 63.71
CA VAL A 258 -15.03 29.37 63.17
C VAL A 258 -14.60 27.90 63.19
N SER A 259 -15.47 27.02 63.66
CA SER A 259 -15.24 25.58 63.69
C SER A 259 -16.48 24.77 63.30
N LEU A 260 -16.24 23.56 62.79
CA LEU A 260 -17.26 22.61 62.33
C LEU A 260 -17.04 21.27 63.04
N ASN A 261 -18.03 20.80 63.80
CA ASN A 261 -17.91 19.66 64.74
C ASN A 261 -16.62 19.78 65.60
N GLY A 262 -16.38 20.96 66.18
CA GLY A 262 -15.19 21.27 66.99
C GLY A 262 -13.87 21.44 66.23
N SER A 263 -13.80 21.10 64.94
CA SER A 263 -12.59 21.27 64.11
C SER A 263 -12.55 22.69 63.54
N SER A 264 -11.50 23.48 63.81
CA SER A 264 -11.40 24.84 63.25
C SER A 264 -11.31 24.82 61.72
N ILE A 265 -12.16 25.61 61.07
CA ILE A 265 -12.20 25.78 59.61
C ILE A 265 -11.67 27.15 59.17
N GLY A 266 -11.34 28.03 60.13
CA GLY A 266 -10.75 29.35 59.88
C GLY A 266 -11.12 30.37 60.95
N PHE A 267 -11.00 31.64 60.59
CA PHE A 267 -11.54 32.76 61.35
C PHE A 267 -12.03 33.85 60.39
N ILE A 268 -12.93 34.68 60.86
CA ILE A 268 -13.45 35.88 60.18
C ILE A 268 -13.18 37.09 61.08
N THR A 269 -13.01 38.27 60.49
CA THR A 269 -12.74 39.52 61.21
C THR A 269 -13.90 40.48 61.03
N THR A 270 -14.36 41.09 62.12
CA THR A 270 -15.54 41.96 62.09
C THR A 270 -15.24 43.32 61.45
N ASN A 271 -16.15 43.76 60.57
CA ASN A 271 -16.13 45.09 59.96
C ASN A 271 -16.61 46.17 60.97
N SER A 272 -16.76 47.41 60.51
CA SER A 272 -17.30 48.54 61.29
C SER A 272 -18.74 48.35 61.80
N GLU A 273 -19.48 47.39 61.24
CA GLU A 273 -20.85 47.02 61.60
C GLU A 273 -20.88 45.75 62.47
N GLY A 274 -19.72 45.26 62.93
CA GLY A 274 -19.60 44.09 63.80
C GLY A 274 -19.76 42.76 63.06
N ILE A 275 -19.93 42.78 61.73
CA ILE A 275 -20.14 41.60 60.90
C ILE A 275 -18.80 41.11 60.36
N GLY A 276 -18.46 39.85 60.62
CA GLY A 276 -17.43 39.12 59.89
C GLY A 276 -18.10 38.11 58.95
N SER A 277 -17.53 37.91 57.76
CA SER A 277 -18.03 36.93 56.79
C SER A 277 -16.88 36.23 56.05
N GLY A 278 -17.09 34.99 55.63
CA GLY A 278 -16.10 34.21 54.87
C GLY A 278 -16.71 33.05 54.10
N SER A 279 -16.12 32.73 52.95
CA SER A 279 -16.57 31.64 52.08
C SER A 279 -16.04 30.27 52.53
N TYR A 280 -16.88 29.24 52.48
CA TYR A 280 -16.55 27.86 52.88
C TYR A 280 -17.10 26.84 51.88
N SER A 281 -16.22 26.01 51.30
CA SER A 281 -16.62 24.96 50.35
C SER A 281 -17.06 23.68 51.05
N LEU A 282 -18.27 23.20 50.76
CA LEU A 282 -18.89 22.04 51.39
C LEU A 282 -18.24 20.73 50.91
N ARG A 283 -17.38 20.15 51.75
CA ARG A 283 -16.61 18.91 51.42
C ARG A 283 -17.02 17.70 52.27
N GLN A 284 -17.94 17.90 53.20
CA GLN A 284 -18.52 16.88 54.07
C GLN A 284 -19.60 16.07 53.32
N ALA A 285 -19.93 14.87 53.80
CA ALA A 285 -21.06 14.12 53.26
C ALA A 285 -22.40 14.83 53.57
N ALA A 286 -23.50 14.39 52.96
CA ALA A 286 -24.81 14.96 53.29
C ALA A 286 -25.21 14.61 54.73
N GLY A 287 -25.69 15.62 55.48
CA GLY A 287 -25.96 15.54 56.91
C GLY A 287 -26.00 16.92 57.58
N SER A 288 -26.21 16.93 58.89
CA SER A 288 -26.15 18.13 59.73
C SER A 288 -24.88 18.14 60.57
N TYR A 289 -24.23 19.30 60.64
CA TYR A 289 -22.97 19.53 61.32
C TYR A 289 -23.13 20.70 62.30
N GLU A 290 -22.47 20.64 63.45
CA GLU A 290 -22.41 21.75 64.40
C GLU A 290 -21.45 22.81 63.86
N LEU A 291 -21.99 23.97 63.49
CA LEU A 291 -21.23 25.18 63.17
C LEU A 291 -21.10 26.02 64.43
N LYS A 292 -19.87 26.16 64.94
CA LYS A 292 -19.57 26.95 66.13
C LYS A 292 -18.73 28.18 65.76
N VAL A 293 -19.17 29.33 66.26
CA VAL A 293 -18.42 30.59 66.20
C VAL A 293 -18.01 31.02 67.61
N SER A 294 -16.82 31.60 67.77
CA SER A 294 -16.36 32.10 69.07
C SER A 294 -15.36 33.25 68.96
N THR A 295 -15.43 34.19 69.90
CA THR A 295 -14.38 35.18 70.17
C THR A 295 -13.80 34.94 71.55
N GLU A 296 -12.47 35.02 71.66
CA GLU A 296 -11.77 34.99 72.94
C GLU A 296 -12.00 36.30 73.71
N ALA A 297 -11.83 36.26 75.04
CA ALA A 297 -11.96 37.44 75.89
C ALA A 297 -10.86 38.47 75.56
N SER A 298 -11.29 39.71 75.32
CA SER A 298 -10.46 40.84 74.91
C SER A 298 -10.93 42.08 75.66
N TYR A 299 -10.34 42.34 76.83
CA TYR A 299 -10.68 43.47 77.70
C TYR A 299 -11.04 44.75 76.93
N PRO A 300 -12.15 45.45 77.28
CA PRO A 300 -13.10 45.13 78.36
C PRO A 300 -14.09 43.99 78.03
N TYR A 301 -14.07 43.47 76.80
CA TYR A 301 -15.06 42.51 76.31
C TYR A 301 -14.77 41.08 76.81
N PRO A 302 -15.77 40.36 77.37
CA PRO A 302 -15.64 38.95 77.71
C PRO A 302 -15.59 38.07 76.44
N ALA A 303 -15.47 36.75 76.63
CA ALA A 303 -15.60 35.79 75.54
C ALA A 303 -17.08 35.59 75.19
N ALA A 304 -17.37 35.37 73.90
CA ALA A 304 -18.69 34.93 73.44
C ALA A 304 -18.55 33.77 72.45
N GLU A 305 -19.52 32.86 72.49
CA GLU A 305 -19.63 31.77 71.54
C GLU A 305 -21.11 31.47 71.23
N GLN A 306 -21.36 30.94 70.04
CA GLN A 306 -22.67 30.41 69.66
C GLN A 306 -22.48 29.17 68.78
N THR A 307 -23.37 28.19 68.95
CA THR A 307 -23.53 27.04 68.05
C THR A 307 -24.80 27.17 67.21
N THR A 308 -24.72 26.70 65.97
CA THR A 308 -25.84 26.58 65.02
C THR A 308 -25.60 25.37 64.12
N THR A 309 -26.45 25.13 63.12
CA THR A 309 -26.27 24.01 62.18
C THR A 309 -25.75 24.46 60.81
N LEU A 310 -24.79 23.70 60.27
CA LEU A 310 -24.49 23.64 58.85
C LEU A 310 -25.13 22.37 58.27
N THR A 311 -26.10 22.51 57.38
CA THR A 311 -26.73 21.39 56.66
C THR A 311 -26.12 21.24 55.27
N VAL A 312 -25.73 20.02 54.92
CA VAL A 312 -25.19 19.65 53.61
C VAL A 312 -26.16 18.69 52.93
N ASN A 313 -26.66 19.07 51.75
CA ASN A 313 -27.53 18.27 50.91
C ASN A 313 -26.71 17.45 49.89
N LYS A 314 -27.31 16.40 49.34
CA LYS A 314 -26.66 15.58 48.31
C LYS A 314 -26.67 16.25 46.95
N ALA A 315 -25.51 16.28 46.28
CA ALA A 315 -25.40 16.77 44.91
C ALA A 315 -26.07 15.82 43.91
N PRO A 316 -26.72 16.30 42.84
CA PRO A 316 -27.19 15.45 41.76
C PRO A 316 -26.01 14.81 41.02
N LEU A 317 -26.12 13.51 40.72
CA LEU A 317 -25.15 12.77 39.90
C LEU A 317 -25.90 11.92 38.90
N THR A 318 -25.68 12.14 37.61
CA THR A 318 -26.25 11.30 36.54
C THR A 318 -25.19 10.34 36.02
N VAL A 319 -25.53 9.05 36.04
CA VAL A 319 -24.67 7.93 35.68
C VAL A 319 -25.22 7.30 34.40
N THR A 320 -24.39 7.26 33.36
CA THR A 320 -24.79 6.75 32.04
C THR A 320 -23.76 5.73 31.56
N PRO A 321 -24.13 4.49 31.22
CA PRO A 321 -23.24 3.57 30.54
C PRO A 321 -22.76 4.16 29.21
N ASN A 322 -21.47 4.05 28.94
CA ASN A 322 -20.92 4.49 27.66
C ASN A 322 -21.47 3.62 26.53
N ASN A 323 -21.84 4.28 25.43
CA ASN A 323 -22.24 3.58 24.21
C ASN A 323 -21.08 2.73 23.70
N VAL A 324 -21.37 1.49 23.30
CA VAL A 324 -20.36 0.54 22.81
C VAL A 324 -20.89 -0.24 21.62
N THR A 325 -19.98 -0.64 20.74
CA THR A 325 -20.29 -1.43 19.55
C THR A 325 -19.64 -2.81 19.66
N ARG A 326 -20.30 -3.84 19.15
CA ARG A 326 -19.69 -5.15 18.88
C ARG A 326 -20.20 -5.75 17.59
N GLN A 327 -19.56 -6.81 17.12
CA GLN A 327 -20.06 -7.59 15.99
C GLN A 327 -21.02 -8.69 16.46
N TYR A 328 -21.92 -9.11 15.58
CA TYR A 328 -22.74 -10.30 15.76
C TYR A 328 -21.84 -11.53 16.05
N GLY A 329 -22.28 -12.42 16.94
CA GLY A 329 -21.50 -13.58 17.39
C GLY A 329 -20.38 -13.30 18.40
N THR A 330 -19.96 -12.04 18.64
CA THR A 330 -18.98 -11.74 19.70
C THR A 330 -19.67 -11.54 21.04
N SER A 331 -18.95 -11.78 22.15
CA SER A 331 -19.42 -11.50 23.50
C SER A 331 -19.64 -10.00 23.73
N ASN A 332 -20.49 -9.65 24.71
CA ASN A 332 -20.59 -8.26 25.19
C ASN A 332 -19.21 -7.81 25.72
N ASN A 333 -18.84 -6.57 25.38
CA ASN A 333 -17.65 -5.93 25.91
C ASN A 333 -17.82 -5.55 27.39
N ASN A 334 -16.72 -5.33 28.10
CA ASN A 334 -16.76 -4.73 29.43
C ASN A 334 -17.35 -3.31 29.34
N PHE A 335 -18.54 -3.12 29.93
CA PHE A 335 -19.18 -1.81 29.98
C PHE A 335 -18.43 -0.84 30.92
N THR A 336 -18.50 0.45 30.59
CA THR A 336 -17.93 1.55 31.39
C THR A 336 -18.99 2.63 31.61
N LEU A 337 -18.75 3.55 32.54
CA LEU A 337 -19.66 4.66 32.87
C LEU A 337 -19.08 6.01 32.46
N ASN A 338 -19.97 6.93 32.11
CA ASN A 338 -19.79 8.37 32.24
C ASN A 338 -20.53 8.88 33.48
N TYR A 339 -20.02 9.95 34.09
CA TYR A 339 -20.54 10.56 35.32
C TYR A 339 -20.71 12.07 35.11
N ASN A 340 -21.95 12.56 35.05
CA ASN A 340 -22.25 13.99 34.97
C ASN A 340 -22.67 14.53 36.34
N GLY A 341 -21.98 15.58 36.83
CA GLY A 341 -22.15 16.13 38.18
C GLY A 341 -21.16 15.59 39.23
N LEU A 342 -20.17 14.77 38.86
CA LEU A 342 -19.12 14.32 39.78
C LEU A 342 -18.12 15.45 40.04
N MET A 343 -17.90 15.80 41.32
CA MET A 343 -16.96 16.86 41.70
C MET A 343 -15.51 16.45 41.42
N ALA A 344 -14.68 17.40 40.96
CA ALA A 344 -13.32 17.15 40.47
C ALA A 344 -12.30 16.61 41.49
N TRP A 345 -12.68 16.46 42.76
CA TRP A 345 -11.88 15.86 43.84
C TRP A 345 -12.46 14.53 44.36
N ASP A 346 -13.58 14.06 43.81
CA ASP A 346 -14.04 12.67 43.94
C ASP A 346 -13.59 11.87 42.71
N THR A 347 -13.67 10.54 42.81
CA THR A 347 -13.38 9.63 41.69
C THR A 347 -14.46 8.55 41.60
N ALA A 348 -14.59 7.89 40.45
CA ALA A 348 -15.53 6.78 40.27
C ALA A 348 -15.41 5.70 41.37
N ALA A 349 -14.19 5.43 41.85
CA ALA A 349 -13.92 4.49 42.94
C ALA A 349 -14.61 4.86 44.27
N THR A 350 -14.89 6.16 44.51
CA THR A 350 -15.62 6.64 45.70
C THR A 350 -17.15 6.48 45.61
N ILE A 351 -17.68 6.14 44.43
CA ILE A 351 -19.11 5.92 44.17
C ILE A 351 -19.45 4.41 44.17
N GLY A 352 -18.45 3.53 44.06
CA GLY A 352 -18.59 2.07 44.04
C GLY A 352 -18.54 1.48 42.63
N GLN A 353 -18.72 0.16 42.54
CA GLN A 353 -18.81 -0.55 41.25
C GLN A 353 -20.29 -0.76 40.87
N PRO A 354 -20.69 -0.47 39.61
CA PRO A 354 -22.06 -0.68 39.15
C PRO A 354 -22.33 -2.15 38.80
N VAL A 355 -23.59 -2.54 38.83
CA VAL A 355 -24.10 -3.74 38.15
C VAL A 355 -24.71 -3.29 36.82
N TYR A 356 -24.12 -3.75 35.71
CA TYR A 356 -24.64 -3.51 34.37
C TYR A 356 -25.64 -4.60 33.95
N SER A 357 -26.63 -4.26 33.12
CA SER A 357 -27.40 -5.28 32.39
C SER A 357 -27.86 -4.79 31.01
N THR A 358 -27.97 -5.71 30.07
CA THR A 358 -28.53 -5.51 28.73
C THR A 358 -29.30 -6.76 28.32
N SER A 359 -30.25 -6.64 27.40
CA SER A 359 -30.98 -7.78 26.83
C SER A 359 -30.21 -8.54 25.74
N ALA A 360 -29.07 -8.02 25.29
CA ALA A 360 -28.30 -8.61 24.19
C ALA A 360 -27.30 -9.69 24.65
N ASP A 361 -27.23 -10.77 23.87
CA ASP A 361 -26.26 -11.88 23.96
C ASP A 361 -25.51 -12.09 22.63
N THR A 362 -24.63 -13.11 22.55
CA THR A 362 -23.86 -13.42 21.33
C THR A 362 -24.73 -13.72 20.10
N SER A 363 -25.96 -14.21 20.30
CA SER A 363 -26.92 -14.60 19.26
C SER A 363 -27.89 -13.49 18.86
N SER A 364 -27.89 -12.37 19.58
CA SER A 364 -28.80 -11.25 19.36
C SER A 364 -28.51 -10.57 18.02
N PRO A 365 -29.54 -10.34 17.17
CA PRO A 365 -29.39 -9.74 15.83
C PRO A 365 -28.70 -8.37 15.79
N ILE A 366 -28.43 -7.89 14.58
CA ILE A 366 -28.06 -6.49 14.34
C ILE A 366 -29.15 -5.56 14.90
N GLY A 367 -28.74 -4.55 15.65
CA GLY A 367 -29.65 -3.59 16.26
C GLY A 367 -29.02 -2.81 17.41
N ASN A 368 -29.82 -1.94 18.01
CA ASN A 368 -29.47 -1.20 19.23
C ASN A 368 -30.18 -1.81 20.43
N TYR A 369 -29.44 -2.00 21.52
CA TYR A 369 -29.90 -2.60 22.77
C TYR A 369 -29.54 -1.71 23.94
N ASP A 370 -30.46 -1.53 24.89
CA ASP A 370 -30.19 -0.71 26.06
C ASP A 370 -29.14 -1.34 26.97
N ILE A 371 -28.23 -0.51 27.47
CA ILE A 371 -27.33 -0.80 28.58
C ILE A 371 -27.85 -0.02 29.78
N THR A 372 -28.20 -0.75 30.83
CA THR A 372 -28.56 -0.21 32.15
C THR A 372 -27.38 -0.33 33.11
N ALA A 373 -27.29 0.59 34.06
CA ALA A 373 -26.46 0.46 35.26
C ALA A 373 -27.33 0.59 36.51
N SER A 374 -26.89 -0.03 37.61
CA SER A 374 -27.58 -0.05 38.89
C SER A 374 -26.60 -0.31 40.04
N GLY A 375 -27.08 -0.28 41.29
CA GLY A 375 -26.31 -0.75 42.46
C GLY A 375 -25.33 0.24 43.10
N LEU A 376 -25.04 1.38 42.46
CA LEU A 376 -24.26 2.45 43.09
C LEU A 376 -25.06 3.15 44.20
N ALA A 377 -24.36 3.57 45.26
CA ALA A 377 -24.92 4.35 46.36
C ALA A 377 -23.88 5.34 46.89
N SER A 378 -24.30 6.53 47.31
CA SER A 378 -23.41 7.54 47.87
C SER A 378 -24.05 8.30 49.04
N THR A 379 -23.21 8.69 50.01
CA THR A 379 -23.56 9.65 51.07
C THR A 379 -23.42 11.11 50.62
N LYS A 380 -22.72 11.36 49.52
CA LYS A 380 -22.48 12.70 48.93
C LYS A 380 -23.46 13.04 47.79
N TYR A 381 -23.88 12.02 47.03
CA TYR A 381 -24.64 12.22 45.78
C TYR A 381 -25.99 11.51 45.75
N THR A 382 -26.97 12.16 45.13
CA THR A 382 -28.25 11.58 44.71
C THR A 382 -28.08 11.04 43.29
N ILE A 383 -27.99 9.72 43.16
CA ILE A 383 -27.63 9.05 41.91
C ILE A 383 -28.88 8.83 41.05
N THR A 384 -28.81 9.28 39.82
CA THR A 384 -29.79 9.01 38.74
C THR A 384 -29.11 8.21 37.64
N TYR A 385 -29.87 7.34 36.96
CA TYR A 385 -29.35 6.53 35.87
C TYR A 385 -29.98 6.92 34.54
N SER A 386 -29.17 6.94 33.49
CA SER A 386 -29.62 7.05 32.09
C SER A 386 -29.17 5.81 31.30
N LEU A 387 -29.84 5.53 30.19
CA LEU A 387 -29.51 4.40 29.32
C LEU A 387 -28.27 4.72 28.48
N GLY A 388 -27.37 3.75 28.34
CA GLY A 388 -26.40 3.70 27.25
C GLY A 388 -26.90 2.76 26.14
N THR A 389 -26.24 2.74 25.00
CA THR A 389 -26.61 1.88 23.85
C THR A 389 -25.49 0.93 23.46
N LEU A 390 -25.82 -0.36 23.40
CA LEU A 390 -25.02 -1.41 22.77
C LEU A 390 -25.49 -1.59 21.33
N THR A 391 -24.65 -1.25 20.36
CA THR A 391 -24.93 -1.49 18.94
C THR A 391 -24.29 -2.80 18.50
N VAL A 392 -25.11 -3.73 18.00
CA VAL A 392 -24.66 -4.96 17.33
C VAL A 392 -24.56 -4.69 15.83
N THR A 393 -23.37 -4.88 15.27
CA THR A 393 -23.04 -4.67 13.85
C THR A 393 -22.86 -6.00 13.11
N PRO A 394 -22.93 -6.02 11.76
CA PRO A 394 -22.80 -7.27 11.02
C PRO A 394 -21.46 -7.97 11.27
N ALA A 395 -21.49 -9.30 11.33
CA ALA A 395 -20.28 -10.12 11.24
C ALA A 395 -19.82 -10.23 9.77
N PRO A 396 -18.51 -10.26 9.47
CA PRO A 396 -18.04 -10.49 8.11
C PRO A 396 -18.28 -11.94 7.69
N LEU A 397 -18.90 -12.17 6.53
CA LEU A 397 -19.05 -13.50 5.92
C LEU A 397 -18.51 -13.47 4.50
N THR A 398 -17.54 -14.33 4.19
CA THR A 398 -16.91 -14.38 2.86
C THR A 398 -17.24 -15.69 2.16
N VAL A 399 -17.70 -15.60 0.92
CA VAL A 399 -17.95 -16.73 0.02
C VAL A 399 -16.88 -16.72 -1.06
N MET A 400 -15.90 -17.63 -0.98
CA MET A 400 -14.85 -17.77 -1.99
C MET A 400 -15.23 -18.89 -2.96
N VAL A 401 -15.62 -18.50 -4.18
CA VAL A 401 -16.03 -19.44 -5.23
C VAL A 401 -14.79 -19.99 -5.94
N ALA A 402 -14.68 -21.32 -6.05
CA ALA A 402 -13.51 -21.93 -6.67
C ALA A 402 -13.57 -21.85 -8.19
N ASN A 403 -12.52 -21.30 -8.81
CA ASN A 403 -12.30 -21.37 -10.25
C ASN A 403 -12.27 -22.83 -10.73
N GLN A 404 -12.81 -23.09 -11.91
CA GLN A 404 -12.86 -24.41 -12.53
C GLN A 404 -12.48 -24.30 -14.01
N SER A 405 -12.13 -25.42 -14.63
CA SER A 405 -11.92 -25.47 -16.09
C SER A 405 -12.35 -26.79 -16.70
N ARG A 406 -12.65 -26.76 -18.01
CA ARG A 406 -12.86 -27.95 -18.84
C ARG A 406 -12.60 -27.61 -20.31
N ALA A 407 -12.37 -28.64 -21.13
CA ALA A 407 -12.43 -28.49 -22.57
C ALA A 407 -13.88 -28.28 -23.07
N TYR A 408 -13.99 -27.63 -24.22
CA TYR A 408 -15.22 -27.54 -25.01
C TYR A 408 -15.83 -28.93 -25.28
N GLY A 409 -17.16 -29.03 -25.25
CA GLY A 409 -17.88 -30.30 -25.44
C GLY A 409 -17.80 -31.31 -24.28
N GLN A 410 -17.08 -31.01 -23.19
CA GLN A 410 -17.09 -31.82 -21.97
C GLN A 410 -18.18 -31.34 -20.99
N SER A 411 -18.62 -32.23 -20.11
CA SER A 411 -19.52 -31.90 -18.98
C SER A 411 -18.88 -30.93 -18.00
N ASN A 412 -19.68 -30.09 -17.34
CA ASN A 412 -19.19 -29.21 -16.28
C ASN A 412 -18.62 -30.04 -15.11
N PRO A 413 -17.45 -29.68 -14.54
CA PRO A 413 -16.96 -30.28 -13.30
C PRO A 413 -17.82 -29.89 -12.10
N SER A 414 -17.69 -30.61 -10.99
CA SER A 414 -18.36 -30.30 -9.73
C SER A 414 -17.96 -28.90 -9.22
N LEU A 415 -18.89 -27.94 -9.33
CA LEU A 415 -18.68 -26.57 -8.89
C LEU A 415 -18.59 -26.50 -7.35
N SER A 416 -17.67 -25.70 -6.84
CA SER A 416 -17.32 -25.67 -5.42
C SER A 416 -16.85 -24.29 -4.97
N GLY A 417 -16.64 -24.14 -3.66
CA GLY A 417 -16.20 -22.93 -3.00
C GLY A 417 -16.32 -23.09 -1.48
N SER A 418 -15.81 -22.14 -0.71
CA SER A 418 -15.88 -22.14 0.75
C SER A 418 -16.67 -20.93 1.29
N ILE A 419 -17.23 -21.09 2.49
CA ILE A 419 -17.75 -19.97 3.28
C ILE A 419 -16.88 -19.86 4.53
N THR A 420 -16.49 -18.63 4.89
CA THR A 420 -15.79 -18.31 6.14
C THR A 420 -16.52 -17.17 6.87
N GLY A 421 -16.33 -17.07 8.18
CA GLY A 421 -16.93 -16.01 9.01
C GLY A 421 -18.32 -16.32 9.59
N ILE A 422 -18.91 -17.49 9.34
CA ILE A 422 -20.11 -17.96 10.06
C ILE A 422 -19.80 -18.04 11.56
N VAL A 423 -20.66 -17.42 12.38
CA VAL A 423 -20.59 -17.41 13.85
C VAL A 423 -21.84 -18.06 14.45
N ASN A 424 -21.86 -18.26 15.77
CA ASN A 424 -22.95 -18.90 16.54
C ASN A 424 -23.37 -20.33 16.11
N GLY A 425 -22.84 -20.87 15.02
CA GLY A 425 -23.29 -22.12 14.41
C GLY A 425 -24.46 -21.96 13.42
N ASP A 426 -24.77 -20.73 12.96
CA ASP A 426 -25.88 -20.46 12.05
C ASP A 426 -25.79 -21.31 10.75
N GLU A 427 -26.89 -21.95 10.34
CA GLU A 427 -26.93 -22.91 9.20
C GLU A 427 -26.87 -22.26 7.79
N ILE A 428 -25.95 -21.33 7.56
CA ILE A 428 -25.74 -20.70 6.25
C ILE A 428 -24.94 -21.64 5.34
N ARG A 429 -25.47 -21.92 4.14
CA ARG A 429 -24.87 -22.84 3.14
C ARG A 429 -24.83 -22.19 1.76
N ALA A 430 -23.90 -22.62 0.91
CA ALA A 430 -23.79 -22.17 -0.48
C ALA A 430 -24.00 -23.36 -1.44
N THR A 431 -24.71 -23.10 -2.54
CA THR A 431 -24.71 -23.95 -3.74
C THR A 431 -24.13 -23.14 -4.89
N TYR A 432 -23.46 -23.81 -5.84
CA TYR A 432 -22.74 -23.14 -6.93
C TYR A 432 -23.33 -23.57 -8.28
N SER A 433 -23.54 -22.60 -9.17
CA SER A 433 -24.17 -22.81 -10.48
C SER A 433 -23.45 -22.00 -11.57
N THR A 434 -23.61 -22.37 -12.83
CA THR A 434 -23.17 -21.55 -13.96
C THR A 434 -24.15 -21.69 -15.13
N ALA A 435 -24.23 -20.68 -15.99
CA ALA A 435 -25.02 -20.72 -17.22
C ALA A 435 -24.35 -21.51 -18.35
N ALA A 436 -23.08 -21.92 -18.19
CA ALA A 436 -22.36 -22.72 -19.18
C ALA A 436 -22.92 -24.14 -19.30
N ILE A 437 -23.10 -24.60 -20.53
CA ILE A 437 -23.48 -25.96 -20.92
C ILE A 437 -22.37 -26.57 -21.79
N GLU A 438 -22.41 -27.87 -22.08
CA GLU A 438 -21.30 -28.59 -22.75
C GLU A 438 -20.85 -27.92 -24.07
N SER A 439 -21.83 -27.45 -24.86
CA SER A 439 -21.68 -26.74 -26.15
C SER A 439 -21.52 -25.22 -26.05
N SER A 440 -21.36 -24.66 -24.84
CA SER A 440 -20.95 -23.27 -24.63
C SER A 440 -19.56 -23.03 -25.23
N PRO A 441 -19.37 -22.01 -26.09
CA PRO A 441 -18.08 -21.69 -26.72
C PRO A 441 -16.92 -21.48 -25.74
N VAL A 442 -15.70 -21.52 -26.26
CA VAL A 442 -14.48 -21.20 -25.50
C VAL A 442 -14.56 -19.78 -24.92
N GLY A 443 -14.27 -19.65 -23.62
CA GLY A 443 -14.44 -18.40 -22.88
C GLY A 443 -14.54 -18.59 -21.36
N LEU A 444 -14.80 -17.49 -20.66
CA LEU A 444 -14.97 -17.42 -19.22
C LEU A 444 -16.46 -17.31 -18.88
N TYR A 445 -16.94 -18.12 -17.94
CA TYR A 445 -18.34 -18.13 -17.51
C TYR A 445 -18.42 -17.98 -15.99
N PRO A 446 -19.22 -17.05 -15.45
CA PRO A 446 -19.30 -16.85 -14.00
C PRO A 446 -19.89 -18.10 -13.33
N ILE A 447 -19.29 -18.47 -12.19
CA ILE A 447 -19.87 -19.40 -11.23
C ILE A 447 -20.59 -18.55 -10.17
N VAL A 448 -21.92 -18.64 -10.15
CA VAL A 448 -22.79 -17.86 -9.26
C VAL A 448 -23.10 -18.72 -8.02
N PRO A 449 -22.71 -18.26 -6.81
CA PRO A 449 -23.15 -18.88 -5.57
C PRO A 449 -24.58 -18.42 -5.24
N SER A 450 -25.41 -19.37 -4.83
CA SER A 450 -26.70 -19.10 -4.17
C SER A 450 -26.56 -19.46 -2.70
N LEU A 451 -26.76 -18.48 -1.82
CA LEU A 451 -26.80 -18.73 -0.38
C LEU A 451 -28.18 -19.25 0.03
N SER A 452 -28.17 -20.27 0.88
CA SER A 452 -29.32 -20.84 1.56
C SER A 452 -29.15 -20.61 3.04
N ASP A 453 -30.07 -19.87 3.62
CA ASP A 453 -30.14 -19.58 5.05
C ASP A 453 -31.55 -19.96 5.52
N ARG A 454 -31.63 -20.97 6.39
CA ARG A 454 -32.90 -21.55 6.84
C ARG A 454 -33.49 -20.81 8.04
N GLU A 455 -32.68 -20.04 8.75
CA GLU A 455 -33.04 -19.39 10.02
C GLU A 455 -33.12 -17.85 9.89
N ASN A 456 -32.99 -17.32 8.67
CA ASN A 456 -33.00 -15.88 8.34
C ASN A 456 -31.87 -15.08 9.04
N LYS A 457 -30.76 -15.77 9.35
CA LYS A 457 -29.56 -15.27 10.02
C LYS A 457 -28.65 -14.43 9.13
N LEU A 458 -28.71 -14.60 7.81
CA LEU A 458 -27.82 -13.98 6.84
C LEU A 458 -27.86 -12.44 6.90
N ASN A 459 -29.00 -11.88 7.32
CA ASN A 459 -29.15 -10.44 7.57
C ASN A 459 -28.22 -9.92 8.68
N ASN A 460 -27.70 -10.78 9.57
CA ASN A 460 -26.72 -10.44 10.59
C ASN A 460 -25.27 -10.39 10.08
N TYR A 461 -25.05 -10.60 8.77
CA TYR A 461 -23.73 -10.68 8.16
C TYR A 461 -23.54 -9.67 7.03
N HIS A 462 -22.34 -9.09 6.94
CA HIS A 462 -21.89 -8.38 5.76
C HIS A 462 -21.26 -9.39 4.80
N VAL A 463 -22.03 -9.76 3.76
CA VAL A 463 -21.67 -10.83 2.81
C VAL A 463 -20.76 -10.29 1.70
N VAL A 464 -19.55 -10.84 1.60
CA VAL A 464 -18.62 -10.61 0.49
C VAL A 464 -18.57 -11.86 -0.37
N ILE A 465 -18.69 -11.72 -1.69
CA ILE A 465 -18.59 -12.82 -2.65
C ILE A 465 -17.37 -12.60 -3.53
N GLU A 466 -16.33 -13.40 -3.32
CA GLU A 466 -15.20 -13.49 -4.23
C GLU A 466 -15.59 -14.40 -5.41
N LYS A 467 -15.67 -13.79 -6.59
CA LYS A 467 -16.20 -14.44 -7.79
C LYS A 467 -15.22 -15.46 -8.34
N GLY A 468 -15.76 -16.60 -8.75
CA GLY A 468 -15.04 -17.65 -9.46
C GLY A 468 -15.65 -17.89 -10.83
N GLU A 469 -14.85 -18.44 -11.74
CA GLU A 469 -15.22 -18.63 -13.15
C GLU A 469 -14.94 -20.08 -13.60
N LEU A 470 -15.81 -20.58 -14.49
CA LEU A 470 -15.55 -21.77 -15.28
C LEU A 470 -14.88 -21.33 -16.59
N THR A 471 -13.61 -21.67 -16.75
CA THR A 471 -12.89 -21.51 -18.01
C THR A 471 -13.21 -22.67 -18.94
N VAL A 472 -13.92 -22.41 -20.04
CA VAL A 472 -14.05 -23.37 -21.14
C VAL A 472 -12.86 -23.18 -22.06
N THR A 473 -11.88 -24.10 -21.99
CA THR A 473 -10.72 -24.14 -22.88
C THR A 473 -11.08 -24.79 -24.21
N LYS A 474 -10.23 -24.59 -25.22
CA LYS A 474 -10.35 -25.31 -26.49
C LYS A 474 -10.33 -26.83 -26.27
N ALA A 475 -11.04 -27.55 -27.13
CA ALA A 475 -10.87 -28.99 -27.31
C ALA A 475 -9.80 -29.27 -28.38
N GLU A 476 -9.12 -30.40 -28.32
CA GLU A 476 -8.18 -30.80 -29.37
C GLU A 476 -8.93 -31.37 -30.58
N LEU A 477 -8.62 -30.89 -31.78
CA LEU A 477 -9.08 -31.44 -33.05
C LEU A 477 -7.87 -31.98 -33.82
N HIS A 478 -7.74 -33.30 -33.85
CA HIS A 478 -6.62 -34.00 -34.47
C HIS A 478 -6.93 -34.31 -35.93
N VAL A 479 -6.06 -33.86 -36.82
CA VAL A 479 -6.21 -33.97 -38.29
C VAL A 479 -5.00 -34.71 -38.84
N ALA A 480 -5.14 -36.02 -39.04
CA ALA A 480 -4.10 -36.86 -39.61
C ALA A 480 -4.35 -37.09 -41.11
N THR A 481 -3.30 -37.02 -41.92
CA THR A 481 -3.37 -37.28 -43.37
C THR A 481 -2.52 -38.48 -43.75
N ASP A 482 -3.07 -39.38 -44.55
CA ASP A 482 -2.39 -40.61 -44.95
C ASP A 482 -1.26 -40.30 -45.94
N SER A 483 -0.11 -40.97 -45.78
CA SER A 483 0.99 -40.82 -46.74
C SER A 483 0.83 -41.80 -47.90
N VAL A 484 0.88 -41.27 -49.13
CA VAL A 484 0.63 -42.00 -50.38
C VAL A 484 1.74 -41.72 -51.39
N SER A 485 1.81 -42.46 -52.49
CA SER A 485 2.91 -42.28 -53.45
C SER A 485 2.57 -42.70 -54.88
N ARG A 486 3.29 -42.14 -55.85
CA ARG A 486 3.15 -42.42 -57.29
C ARG A 486 4.42 -42.10 -58.07
N TRP A 487 4.38 -42.29 -59.38
CA TRP A 487 5.42 -41.85 -60.31
C TRP A 487 5.07 -40.51 -60.97
N VAL A 488 6.09 -39.82 -61.51
CA VAL A 488 5.91 -38.67 -62.43
C VAL A 488 5.09 -39.12 -63.65
N GLY A 489 4.15 -38.30 -64.12
CA GLY A 489 3.31 -38.63 -65.28
C GLY A 489 2.22 -39.68 -65.01
N LYS A 490 1.79 -39.80 -63.76
CA LYS A 490 0.59 -40.53 -63.33
C LYS A 490 -0.26 -39.62 -62.44
N ALA A 491 -1.59 -39.75 -62.51
CA ALA A 491 -2.52 -39.00 -61.68
C ALA A 491 -2.29 -39.22 -60.17
N ASN A 492 -2.71 -38.25 -59.35
CA ASN A 492 -2.68 -38.39 -57.90
C ASN A 492 -3.60 -39.54 -57.44
N PRO A 493 -3.16 -40.40 -56.51
CA PRO A 493 -4.08 -41.28 -55.79
C PRO A 493 -5.08 -40.46 -54.95
N PRO A 494 -6.23 -41.02 -54.56
CA PRO A 494 -7.17 -40.32 -53.68
C PRO A 494 -6.51 -40.04 -52.33
N PHE A 495 -6.51 -38.78 -51.91
CA PHE A 495 -5.98 -38.39 -50.60
C PHE A 495 -6.98 -38.72 -49.50
N THR A 496 -6.52 -39.48 -48.50
CA THR A 496 -7.31 -39.88 -47.33
C THR A 496 -6.65 -39.38 -46.04
N GLY A 497 -7.37 -39.52 -44.93
CA GLY A 497 -6.95 -39.05 -43.62
C GLY A 497 -8.08 -39.18 -42.60
N ASN A 498 -7.73 -39.02 -41.33
CA ASN A 498 -8.63 -39.17 -40.19
C ASN A 498 -8.82 -37.83 -39.45
N LEU A 499 -10.03 -37.59 -38.95
CA LEU A 499 -10.40 -36.41 -38.18
C LEU A 499 -11.02 -36.87 -36.86
N THR A 500 -10.35 -36.60 -35.74
CA THR A 500 -10.78 -37.04 -34.40
C THR A 500 -10.77 -35.89 -33.39
N GLY A 501 -11.52 -36.01 -32.30
CA GLY A 501 -11.70 -34.94 -31.30
C GLY A 501 -12.84 -33.95 -31.60
N ALA A 502 -13.45 -34.00 -32.79
CA ALA A 502 -14.66 -33.25 -33.10
C ALA A 502 -15.80 -33.64 -32.14
N VAL A 503 -16.52 -32.63 -31.61
CA VAL A 503 -17.63 -32.81 -30.67
C VAL A 503 -18.89 -33.16 -31.47
N ALA A 504 -19.73 -34.03 -30.91
CA ALA A 504 -20.96 -34.46 -31.57
C ALA A 504 -21.85 -33.26 -31.95
N ASN A 505 -22.36 -33.29 -33.19
CA ASN A 505 -23.18 -32.26 -33.85
C ASN A 505 -22.45 -31.00 -34.38
N ASP A 506 -21.20 -30.72 -34.00
CA ASP A 506 -20.48 -29.55 -34.52
C ASP A 506 -20.15 -29.63 -36.03
N SER A 507 -20.31 -30.81 -36.64
CA SER A 507 -20.38 -31.02 -38.10
C SER A 507 -19.13 -30.62 -38.88
N ILE A 508 -17.98 -30.46 -38.19
CA ILE A 508 -16.68 -30.20 -38.81
C ILE A 508 -16.25 -31.43 -39.61
N THR A 509 -15.80 -31.22 -40.85
CA THR A 509 -15.29 -32.27 -41.74
C THR A 509 -13.98 -31.83 -42.40
N ALA A 510 -13.22 -32.76 -42.95
CA ALA A 510 -11.97 -32.48 -43.65
C ALA A 510 -12.06 -32.87 -45.14
N LYS A 511 -11.36 -32.13 -45.99
CA LYS A 511 -11.01 -32.54 -47.36
C LYS A 511 -9.51 -32.47 -47.55
N TYR A 512 -8.94 -33.48 -48.17
CA TYR A 512 -7.48 -33.64 -48.30
C TYR A 512 -7.06 -33.34 -49.75
N ASP A 513 -6.01 -32.53 -49.90
CA ASP A 513 -5.50 -32.10 -51.21
C ASP A 513 -3.98 -31.90 -51.15
N SER A 514 -3.30 -31.87 -52.31
CA SER A 514 -1.87 -31.58 -52.40
C SER A 514 -1.57 -30.69 -53.61
N VAL A 515 -0.58 -29.81 -53.46
CA VAL A 515 -0.16 -28.89 -54.53
C VAL A 515 0.45 -29.60 -55.76
N ALA A 516 0.82 -30.88 -55.63
CA ALA A 516 1.35 -31.69 -56.71
C ALA A 516 0.26 -32.06 -57.74
N ARG A 517 0.62 -31.97 -59.02
CA ARG A 517 -0.18 -32.36 -60.18
C ARG A 517 0.52 -33.50 -60.94
N GLU A 518 -0.18 -34.15 -61.86
CA GLU A 518 0.31 -35.32 -62.60
C GLU A 518 1.71 -35.12 -63.24
N ASP A 519 1.95 -33.91 -63.77
CA ASP A 519 3.18 -33.41 -64.37
C ASP A 519 4.29 -33.00 -63.39
N SER A 520 4.02 -32.99 -62.08
CA SER A 520 4.97 -32.53 -61.07
C SER A 520 6.18 -33.47 -60.95
N ALA A 521 7.36 -32.85 -60.80
CA ALA A 521 8.64 -33.53 -60.73
C ALA A 521 8.78 -34.47 -59.51
N GLU A 522 9.82 -35.30 -59.52
CA GLU A 522 10.16 -36.13 -58.37
C GLU A 522 10.41 -35.28 -57.11
N GLY A 523 10.01 -35.81 -55.96
CA GLY A 523 10.07 -35.08 -54.69
C GLY A 523 8.99 -35.48 -53.70
N VAL A 524 8.96 -34.79 -52.57
CA VAL A 524 8.02 -35.04 -51.46
C VAL A 524 7.15 -33.81 -51.26
N TYR A 525 5.84 -33.99 -51.41
CA TYR A 525 4.84 -32.92 -51.33
C TYR A 525 3.97 -33.13 -50.10
N ASN A 526 3.60 -32.06 -49.40
CA ASN A 526 2.66 -32.16 -48.27
C ASN A 526 1.25 -32.47 -48.78
N ILE A 527 0.52 -33.31 -48.05
CA ILE A 527 -0.93 -33.45 -48.17
C ILE A 527 -1.54 -32.57 -47.09
N THR A 528 -2.35 -31.61 -47.50
CA THR A 528 -2.96 -30.61 -46.61
C THR A 528 -4.43 -30.90 -46.42
N ALA A 529 -4.89 -30.90 -45.17
CA ALA A 529 -6.30 -30.96 -44.84
C ALA A 529 -6.91 -29.54 -44.86
N ARG A 530 -7.93 -29.32 -45.68
CA ARG A 530 -8.84 -28.19 -45.56
C ARG A 530 -10.02 -28.61 -44.70
N LEU A 531 -10.11 -28.05 -43.50
CA LEU A 531 -11.29 -28.18 -42.66
C LEU A 531 -12.47 -27.38 -43.24
N LEU A 532 -13.66 -27.95 -43.11
CA LEU A 532 -14.94 -27.38 -43.47
C LEU A 532 -15.81 -27.38 -42.21
N ASP A 533 -16.21 -26.19 -41.79
CA ASP A 533 -16.94 -25.92 -40.55
C ASP A 533 -18.22 -25.13 -40.90
N PRO A 534 -19.35 -25.81 -41.13
CA PRO A 534 -20.60 -25.15 -41.53
C PRO A 534 -21.26 -24.33 -40.41
N LEU A 535 -20.83 -24.52 -39.15
CA LEU A 535 -21.47 -23.95 -37.96
C LEU A 535 -20.60 -22.90 -37.25
N ASN A 536 -19.45 -22.55 -37.83
CA ASN A 536 -18.45 -21.62 -37.30
C ASN A 536 -18.02 -21.97 -35.85
N ARG A 537 -17.75 -23.26 -35.63
CA ARG A 537 -17.34 -23.86 -34.36
C ARG A 537 -15.83 -24.06 -34.19
N LEU A 538 -15.05 -23.97 -35.27
CA LEU A 538 -13.61 -24.27 -35.28
C LEU A 538 -12.79 -23.38 -34.33
N SER A 539 -13.30 -22.19 -33.97
CA SER A 539 -12.71 -21.32 -32.93
C SER A 539 -12.66 -21.98 -31.54
N ASN A 540 -13.52 -22.96 -31.28
CA ASN A 540 -13.55 -23.72 -30.03
C ASN A 540 -12.50 -24.85 -29.97
N TYR A 541 -11.69 -25.00 -31.02
CA TYR A 541 -10.71 -26.08 -31.14
C TYR A 541 -9.27 -25.57 -31.28
N GLU A 542 -8.34 -26.39 -30.79
CA GLU A 542 -6.93 -26.30 -31.14
C GLU A 542 -6.64 -27.40 -32.18
N VAL A 543 -6.12 -27.01 -33.35
CA VAL A 543 -6.07 -27.90 -34.52
C VAL A 543 -4.67 -28.48 -34.66
N ILE A 544 -4.54 -29.76 -34.30
CA ILE A 544 -3.29 -30.51 -34.33
C ILE A 544 -3.23 -31.25 -35.68
N ASN A 545 -2.15 -31.05 -36.44
CA ASN A 545 -2.06 -31.49 -37.84
C ASN A 545 -0.88 -32.45 -38.06
N ASP A 546 -1.17 -33.73 -38.27
CA ASP A 546 -0.20 -34.74 -38.71
C ASP A 546 -0.17 -34.80 -40.24
N ILE A 547 0.80 -34.10 -40.82
CA ILE A 547 0.90 -33.84 -42.26
C ILE A 547 1.61 -34.99 -42.99
N GLY A 548 0.82 -35.92 -43.52
CA GLY A 548 1.24 -36.97 -44.44
C GLY A 548 1.82 -36.42 -45.74
N LYS A 549 2.55 -37.28 -46.46
CA LYS A 549 3.29 -36.92 -47.67
C LYS A 549 2.76 -37.66 -48.89
N LEU A 550 2.69 -36.93 -50.01
CA LEU A 550 2.69 -37.51 -51.34
C LEU A 550 4.14 -37.58 -51.84
N THR A 551 4.69 -38.78 -51.95
CA THR A 551 6.01 -38.97 -52.58
C THR A 551 5.85 -39.27 -54.07
N VAL A 552 6.52 -38.49 -54.92
CA VAL A 552 6.56 -38.67 -56.37
C VAL A 552 7.96 -39.15 -56.76
N TYR A 553 8.04 -40.31 -57.42
CA TYR A 553 9.30 -40.95 -57.83
C TYR A 553 9.57 -40.79 -59.34
N ALA A 554 10.84 -40.72 -59.74
CA ALA A 554 11.23 -40.71 -61.15
C ALA A 554 11.24 -42.11 -61.77
N ALA A 555 10.55 -42.28 -62.90
CA ALA A 555 10.36 -43.55 -63.59
C ALA A 555 11.69 -44.31 -63.87
N PRO A 556 11.76 -45.64 -63.62
CA PRO A 556 12.93 -46.45 -63.92
C PRO A 556 13.12 -46.60 -65.43
N LYS A 557 14.35 -46.37 -65.92
CA LYS A 557 14.68 -46.32 -67.36
C LYS A 557 15.69 -47.42 -67.74
N PRO A 558 15.58 -47.99 -68.95
CA PRO A 558 16.66 -48.79 -69.54
C PRO A 558 17.88 -47.90 -69.83
N VAL A 559 19.08 -48.47 -69.74
CA VAL A 559 20.36 -47.78 -69.99
C VAL A 559 21.00 -48.30 -71.28
N PHE A 560 21.11 -47.45 -72.30
CA PHE A 560 21.70 -47.79 -73.59
C PHE A 560 23.22 -47.57 -73.62
N ALA A 561 23.91 -48.22 -74.56
CA ALA A 561 25.34 -48.01 -74.78
C ALA A 561 25.62 -46.59 -75.34
N THR A 562 26.88 -46.14 -75.23
CA THR A 562 27.25 -44.76 -75.63
C THR A 562 27.13 -44.57 -77.15
N GLY A 563 26.14 -43.78 -77.56
CA GLY A 563 25.81 -43.53 -78.98
C GLY A 563 24.57 -44.28 -79.47
N GLU A 564 24.02 -45.19 -78.67
CA GLU A 564 22.75 -45.88 -78.96
C GLU A 564 21.55 -45.15 -78.34
N THR A 565 20.36 -45.44 -78.86
CA THR A 565 19.07 -44.88 -78.40
C THR A 565 18.03 -46.01 -78.37
N SER A 566 16.81 -45.73 -77.90
CA SER A 566 15.68 -46.66 -78.04
C SER A 566 15.49 -47.14 -79.49
N ASP A 567 15.77 -46.29 -80.46
CA ASP A 567 15.41 -46.51 -81.87
C ASP A 567 16.57 -47.16 -82.66
N THR A 568 17.73 -47.36 -82.01
CA THR A 568 18.96 -47.87 -82.63
C THR A 568 19.78 -48.72 -81.64
N VAL A 569 19.19 -49.79 -81.11
CA VAL A 569 19.85 -50.69 -80.15
C VAL A 569 20.68 -51.73 -80.90
N MET A 570 21.97 -51.82 -80.55
CA MET A 570 22.94 -52.75 -81.13
C MET A 570 23.72 -53.52 -80.05
N SER A 571 23.76 -53.01 -78.82
CA SER A 571 24.45 -53.59 -77.66
C SER A 571 23.47 -53.98 -76.55
N ASN A 572 23.94 -54.76 -75.58
CA ASN A 572 23.17 -55.12 -74.40
C ASN A 572 22.65 -53.88 -73.65
N VAL A 573 21.38 -53.92 -73.21
CA VAL A 573 20.70 -52.84 -72.50
C VAL A 573 20.85 -53.04 -70.99
N GLY A 574 21.32 -52.02 -70.26
CA GLY A 574 21.38 -52.06 -68.81
C GLY A 574 19.98 -51.97 -68.20
N LEU A 575 19.52 -53.06 -67.58
CA LEU A 575 18.24 -53.15 -66.88
C LEU A 575 18.46 -53.08 -65.37
N PRO A 576 18.12 -51.96 -64.69
CA PRO A 576 18.30 -51.85 -63.23
C PRO A 576 17.31 -52.77 -62.51
N SER A 577 17.81 -53.54 -61.53
CA SER A 577 16.99 -54.46 -60.71
C SER A 577 16.28 -53.76 -59.54
N VAL A 578 16.68 -52.53 -59.20
CA VAL A 578 15.99 -51.66 -58.23
C VAL A 578 15.91 -50.22 -58.73
N ASP A 579 14.90 -49.49 -58.27
CA ASP A 579 14.75 -48.06 -58.54
C ASP A 579 15.69 -47.19 -57.67
N ALA A 580 15.62 -45.87 -57.84
CA ALA A 580 16.39 -44.91 -57.05
C ALA A 580 16.04 -44.91 -55.54
N ALA A 581 14.97 -45.59 -55.12
CA ALA A 581 14.56 -45.78 -53.73
C ALA A 581 14.88 -47.20 -53.20
N GLY A 582 15.54 -48.06 -53.99
CA GLY A 582 15.92 -49.43 -53.62
C GLY A 582 14.79 -50.47 -53.74
N ARG A 583 13.66 -50.14 -54.37
CA ARG A 583 12.53 -51.06 -54.58
C ARG A 583 12.73 -51.92 -55.82
N PRO A 584 12.35 -53.22 -55.80
CA PRO A 584 12.62 -54.13 -56.91
C PRO A 584 11.84 -53.76 -58.18
N ILE A 585 12.55 -53.71 -59.30
CA ILE A 585 11.95 -53.59 -60.64
C ILE A 585 11.96 -54.98 -61.29
N ARG A 586 10.85 -55.35 -61.92
CA ARG A 586 10.76 -56.52 -62.80
C ARG A 586 10.65 -56.04 -64.24
N TRP A 587 11.49 -56.58 -65.11
CA TRP A 587 11.48 -56.27 -66.53
C TRP A 587 10.89 -57.45 -67.31
N THR A 588 10.13 -57.16 -68.36
CA THR A 588 9.61 -58.15 -69.32
C THR A 588 9.74 -57.61 -70.75
N SER A 589 10.03 -58.48 -71.71
CA SER A 589 10.19 -58.13 -73.13
C SER A 589 9.11 -58.80 -73.97
N SER A 590 8.55 -58.08 -74.94
CA SER A 590 7.61 -58.63 -75.92
C SER A 590 8.25 -59.70 -76.82
N ASP A 591 9.57 -59.64 -76.98
CA ASP A 591 10.36 -60.69 -77.63
C ASP A 591 11.67 -60.91 -76.86
N ASN A 592 11.62 -61.89 -75.96
CA ASN A 592 12.76 -62.30 -75.14
C ASN A 592 13.82 -63.12 -75.91
N SER A 593 13.66 -63.28 -77.24
CA SER A 593 14.69 -63.81 -78.14
C SER A 593 15.54 -62.71 -78.78
N LEU A 594 15.08 -61.46 -78.80
CA LEU A 594 15.79 -60.29 -79.31
C LEU A 594 16.41 -59.43 -78.19
N LEU A 595 15.73 -59.31 -77.05
CA LEU A 595 16.25 -58.71 -75.81
C LEU A 595 15.80 -59.54 -74.61
N ASP A 596 16.73 -60.20 -73.93
CA ASP A 596 16.40 -60.91 -72.68
C ASP A 596 16.19 -59.91 -71.54
N ALA A 597 14.95 -59.83 -71.05
CA ALA A 597 14.58 -58.94 -69.95
C ALA A 597 15.20 -59.34 -68.60
N THR A 598 15.77 -60.54 -68.48
CA THR A 598 16.43 -61.02 -67.26
C THR A 598 17.87 -60.51 -67.15
N THR A 599 18.58 -60.39 -68.26
CA THR A 599 20.03 -60.07 -68.30
C THR A 599 20.38 -58.81 -69.08
N GLY A 600 19.45 -58.26 -69.87
CA GLY A 600 19.71 -57.16 -70.80
C GLY A 600 20.43 -57.59 -72.08
N ALA A 601 20.64 -58.89 -72.32
CA ALA A 601 21.35 -59.39 -73.48
C ALA A 601 20.57 -59.14 -74.79
N VAL A 602 21.22 -58.53 -75.78
CA VAL A 602 20.63 -58.23 -77.09
C VAL A 602 21.13 -59.21 -78.16
N HIS A 603 20.19 -59.77 -78.91
CA HIS A 603 20.45 -60.64 -80.05
C HIS A 603 19.94 -59.95 -81.32
N ARG A 604 20.88 -59.44 -82.12
CA ARG A 604 20.55 -58.70 -83.35
C ARG A 604 19.97 -59.64 -84.42
N PRO A 605 18.88 -59.24 -85.12
CA PRO A 605 18.34 -60.01 -86.23
C PRO A 605 19.33 -60.05 -87.41
N ALA A 606 19.24 -61.07 -88.27
CA ALA A 606 20.10 -61.17 -89.45
C ALA A 606 19.79 -60.07 -90.47
N TYR A 607 20.79 -59.62 -91.26
CA TYR A 607 20.65 -58.59 -92.31
C TYR A 607 19.39 -58.74 -93.19
N THR A 608 19.01 -59.98 -93.52
CA THR A 608 17.85 -60.29 -94.37
C THR A 608 16.49 -60.15 -93.70
N ALA A 609 16.42 -60.06 -92.38
CA ALA A 609 15.19 -59.82 -91.62
C ALA A 609 14.90 -58.32 -91.44
N GLY A 610 15.95 -57.50 -91.39
CA GLY A 610 15.86 -56.07 -91.08
C GLY A 610 15.76 -55.79 -89.57
N ASP A 611 15.66 -54.51 -89.24
CA ASP A 611 15.60 -54.02 -87.86
C ASP A 611 14.24 -54.37 -87.21
N SER A 612 14.27 -54.88 -85.97
CA SER A 612 13.09 -55.43 -85.28
C SER A 612 12.67 -54.58 -84.10
N ALA A 613 11.41 -54.17 -84.06
CA ALA A 613 10.82 -53.45 -82.94
C ALA A 613 10.30 -54.40 -81.84
N ILE A 614 10.49 -54.01 -80.58
CA ILE A 614 10.02 -54.71 -79.37
C ILE A 614 9.45 -53.69 -78.36
N THR A 615 8.67 -54.17 -77.40
CA THR A 615 8.26 -53.42 -76.21
C THR A 615 8.88 -54.07 -74.96
N LEU A 616 9.52 -53.26 -74.15
CA LEU A 616 10.14 -53.59 -72.87
C LEU A 616 9.32 -52.94 -71.75
N GLU A 617 8.81 -53.71 -70.80
CA GLU A 617 7.91 -53.25 -69.74
C GLU A 617 8.53 -53.43 -68.36
N ALA A 618 8.54 -52.35 -67.57
CA ALA A 618 8.97 -52.32 -66.17
C ALA A 618 7.75 -52.34 -65.24
N GLU A 619 7.65 -53.39 -64.42
CA GLU A 619 6.70 -53.55 -63.31
C GLU A 619 7.40 -53.17 -61.99
N VAL A 620 6.80 -52.30 -61.18
CA VAL A 620 7.26 -51.96 -59.81
C VAL A 620 6.08 -51.90 -58.85
N ASP A 621 6.18 -52.57 -57.70
CA ASP A 621 5.25 -52.39 -56.56
C ASP A 621 5.68 -51.18 -55.74
N ALA A 622 4.77 -50.21 -55.64
CA ALA A 622 4.91 -49.04 -54.78
C ALA A 622 3.75 -48.98 -53.77
N ASN A 623 3.98 -49.52 -52.58
CA ASN A 623 3.03 -49.58 -51.47
C ASN A 623 1.70 -50.24 -51.87
N GLN A 624 1.74 -51.53 -52.25
CA GLN A 624 0.57 -52.35 -52.63
C GLN A 624 -0.10 -51.91 -53.93
N THR A 625 0.54 -51.04 -54.71
CA THR A 625 0.08 -50.63 -56.03
C THR A 625 1.16 -50.95 -57.07
N THR A 626 0.88 -51.92 -57.93
CA THR A 626 1.73 -52.25 -59.07
C THR A 626 1.59 -51.18 -60.16
N TYR A 627 2.72 -50.65 -60.63
CA TYR A 627 2.77 -49.71 -61.75
C TYR A 627 3.61 -50.27 -62.89
N ASN A 628 3.05 -50.22 -64.11
CA ASN A 628 3.69 -50.69 -65.33
C ASN A 628 4.06 -49.50 -66.23
N ILE A 629 5.27 -49.54 -66.80
CA ILE A 629 5.83 -48.52 -67.70
C ILE A 629 6.45 -49.22 -68.90
N GLN A 630 5.95 -48.90 -70.11
CA GLN A 630 6.40 -49.50 -71.36
C GLN A 630 7.38 -48.58 -72.10
N TYR A 631 8.41 -49.19 -72.69
CA TYR A 631 9.41 -48.58 -73.56
C TYR A 631 9.42 -49.34 -74.88
N ASN A 632 9.29 -48.65 -76.00
CA ASN A 632 9.47 -49.27 -77.32
C ASN A 632 10.93 -49.14 -77.74
N LEU A 633 11.55 -50.25 -78.14
CA LEU A 633 12.95 -50.33 -78.57
C LEU A 633 13.01 -50.93 -79.99
N THR A 634 14.04 -50.60 -80.76
CA THR A 634 14.32 -51.19 -82.08
C THR A 634 15.73 -51.78 -82.08
N ILE A 635 15.82 -53.09 -82.33
CA ILE A 635 17.07 -53.85 -82.39
C ILE A 635 17.55 -53.91 -83.85
N SER A 636 18.70 -53.32 -84.15
CA SER A 636 19.19 -53.22 -85.53
C SER A 636 19.87 -54.49 -86.05
N ALA A 637 19.67 -54.81 -87.32
CA ALA A 637 20.15 -56.04 -87.94
C ALA A 637 21.69 -56.11 -88.09
N THR A 638 22.25 -57.32 -88.26
CA THR A 638 23.67 -57.55 -88.56
C THR A 638 24.05 -57.06 -89.96
N ASP A 639 25.34 -56.83 -90.23
CA ASP A 639 25.87 -56.50 -91.57
C ASP A 639 25.87 -57.69 -92.55
N MET A 640 26.06 -57.41 -93.86
CA MET A 640 26.11 -58.40 -94.96
C MET A 640 27.52 -59.00 -95.15
N MET A 641 27.62 -60.29 -95.48
CA MET A 641 28.89 -61.01 -95.60
C MET A 641 29.46 -61.04 -97.04
N ASP A 642 30.79 -61.08 -97.17
CA ASP A 642 31.48 -61.04 -98.48
C ASP A 642 31.12 -62.18 -99.44
N LYS A 643 30.92 -63.40 -98.92
CA LYS A 643 30.46 -64.57 -99.71
C LYS A 643 29.17 -64.29 -100.47
N GLU A 644 28.26 -63.55 -99.85
CA GLU A 644 26.94 -63.21 -100.39
C GLU A 644 27.05 -62.14 -101.48
N ALA A 645 28.05 -61.25 -101.39
CA ALA A 645 28.37 -60.27 -102.42
C ALA A 645 28.97 -60.91 -103.68
N VAL A 646 29.92 -61.86 -103.53
CA VAL A 646 30.55 -62.57 -104.67
C VAL A 646 29.52 -63.35 -105.47
N ALA A 647 28.67 -64.14 -104.80
CA ALA A 647 27.63 -64.94 -105.45
C ALA A 647 26.59 -64.07 -106.19
N ARG A 648 26.27 -62.88 -105.66
CA ARG A 648 25.38 -61.92 -106.33
C ARG A 648 26.04 -61.25 -107.54
N ASP A 649 27.34 -60.94 -107.46
CA ASP A 649 28.09 -60.33 -108.57
C ASP A 649 28.28 -61.30 -109.75
N ILE A 650 28.55 -62.59 -109.50
CA ILE A 650 28.64 -63.62 -110.55
C ILE A 650 27.32 -63.80 -111.30
N LYS A 651 26.20 -63.77 -110.58
CA LYS A 651 24.86 -63.89 -111.18
C LYS A 651 24.53 -62.72 -112.12
N LEU A 652 25.11 -61.55 -111.86
CA LEU A 652 24.96 -60.32 -112.66
C LEU A 652 26.04 -60.17 -113.77
N LEU A 653 27.01 -61.09 -113.86
CA LEU A 653 28.14 -60.98 -114.79
C LEU A 653 27.75 -61.31 -116.23
N ALA A 654 28.14 -60.42 -117.16
CA ALA A 654 27.99 -60.57 -118.60
C ALA A 654 29.18 -59.93 -119.35
N ILE A 655 29.44 -60.40 -120.56
CA ILE A 655 30.31 -59.73 -121.54
C ILE A 655 29.51 -58.60 -122.22
N GLY A 656 30.13 -57.44 -122.41
CA GLY A 656 29.62 -56.42 -123.33
C GLY A 656 30.13 -56.66 -124.75
N TYR A 657 29.23 -56.79 -125.71
CA TYR A 657 29.57 -56.86 -127.14
C TYR A 657 29.57 -55.45 -127.75
N THR A 658 30.43 -55.21 -128.74
CA THR A 658 30.36 -54.01 -129.57
C THR A 658 29.13 -54.08 -130.49
N ALA A 659 28.49 -52.94 -130.77
CA ALA A 659 27.22 -52.92 -131.50
C ALA A 659 27.34 -53.55 -132.90
N GLY A 660 26.56 -54.62 -133.14
CA GLY A 660 26.59 -55.42 -134.37
C GLY A 660 27.20 -56.82 -134.19
N ASP A 661 27.84 -57.08 -133.05
CA ASP A 661 28.36 -58.38 -132.65
C ASP A 661 27.50 -59.04 -131.56
N ASP A 662 27.60 -60.36 -131.47
CA ASP A 662 27.06 -61.19 -130.39
C ASP A 662 27.99 -62.40 -130.13
N GLU A 663 27.60 -63.29 -129.23
CA GLU A 663 28.33 -64.52 -128.86
C GLU A 663 28.69 -65.46 -130.05
N LYS A 664 27.98 -65.38 -131.18
CA LYS A 664 28.22 -66.17 -132.41
C LYS A 664 28.85 -65.35 -133.55
N HIS A 665 28.96 -64.04 -133.39
CA HIS A 665 29.33 -63.13 -134.48
C HIS A 665 30.37 -62.08 -134.05
N VAL A 666 31.34 -62.45 -133.22
CA VAL A 666 32.38 -61.53 -132.73
C VAL A 666 33.32 -61.13 -133.87
N ARG A 667 33.44 -59.82 -134.12
CA ARG A 667 34.37 -59.22 -135.09
C ARG A 667 35.24 -58.16 -134.44
N ASN A 668 34.68 -57.46 -133.45
CA ASN A 668 35.21 -56.28 -132.80
C ASN A 668 35.58 -56.60 -131.35
N ARG A 669 36.28 -55.65 -130.71
CA ARG A 669 36.68 -55.69 -129.31
C ARG A 669 35.48 -55.96 -128.38
N LEU A 670 35.67 -56.85 -127.41
CA LEU A 670 34.73 -57.12 -126.32
C LEU A 670 35.01 -56.24 -125.11
N ASN A 671 33.96 -55.88 -124.37
CA ASN A 671 34.06 -55.15 -123.11
C ASN A 671 33.95 -56.15 -121.94
N LEU A 672 35.06 -56.38 -121.26
CA LEU A 672 35.20 -57.34 -120.16
C LEU A 672 35.23 -56.59 -118.81
N PRO A 673 34.14 -56.61 -118.01
CA PRO A 673 34.07 -55.84 -116.77
C PRO A 673 35.04 -56.36 -115.70
N THR A 674 35.69 -55.45 -114.98
CA THR A 674 36.72 -55.73 -113.95
C THR A 674 36.25 -55.55 -112.50
N LYS A 675 34.99 -55.15 -112.28
CA LYS A 675 34.34 -55.05 -110.96
C LYS A 675 32.86 -55.44 -111.01
N GLY A 676 32.39 -56.06 -109.93
CA GLY A 676 30.99 -56.36 -109.67
C GLY A 676 30.26 -55.20 -108.97
N LYS A 677 28.92 -55.27 -108.91
CA LYS A 677 28.07 -54.23 -108.30
C LYS A 677 28.12 -54.21 -106.77
N ASN A 678 28.42 -55.33 -106.13
CA ASN A 678 28.46 -55.49 -104.67
C ASN A 678 29.90 -55.38 -104.12
N GLY A 679 30.81 -54.81 -104.91
CA GLY A 679 32.19 -54.48 -104.53
C GLY A 679 33.25 -55.52 -104.87
N SER A 680 32.89 -56.62 -105.54
CA SER A 680 33.85 -57.65 -105.97
C SER A 680 34.76 -57.16 -107.11
N SER A 681 35.98 -57.69 -107.21
CA SER A 681 36.85 -57.58 -108.40
C SER A 681 36.58 -58.71 -109.40
N ILE A 682 36.93 -58.52 -110.67
CA ILE A 682 36.77 -59.51 -111.73
C ILE A 682 38.03 -59.56 -112.61
N THR A 683 38.49 -60.77 -112.94
CA THR A 683 39.61 -61.05 -113.86
C THR A 683 39.16 -62.01 -114.97
N TRP A 684 39.86 -62.01 -116.11
CA TRP A 684 39.46 -62.77 -117.30
C TRP A 684 40.61 -63.58 -117.89
N ALA A 685 40.29 -64.70 -118.54
CA ALA A 685 41.21 -65.61 -119.24
C ALA A 685 40.58 -66.13 -120.54
N SER A 686 41.40 -66.47 -121.55
CA SER A 686 40.95 -66.89 -122.89
C SER A 686 41.55 -68.23 -123.29
N SER A 687 40.73 -69.11 -123.86
CA SER A 687 41.20 -70.40 -124.42
C SER A 687 41.97 -70.24 -125.74
N ARG A 688 41.86 -69.06 -126.38
CA ARG A 688 42.53 -68.70 -127.65
C ARG A 688 42.91 -67.23 -127.62
N ALA A 689 43.96 -66.93 -126.85
CA ALA A 689 44.47 -65.57 -126.67
C ALA A 689 44.95 -64.93 -127.99
N GLU A 690 45.24 -65.74 -129.01
CA GLU A 690 45.59 -65.29 -130.36
C GLU A 690 44.38 -64.80 -131.18
N LEU A 691 43.15 -65.05 -130.71
CA LEU A 691 41.90 -64.60 -131.34
C LEU A 691 41.11 -63.62 -130.46
N ILE A 692 41.12 -63.79 -129.14
CA ILE A 692 40.57 -62.83 -128.17
C ILE A 692 41.53 -62.69 -127.00
N ASN A 693 42.16 -61.52 -126.85
CA ASN A 693 43.04 -61.21 -125.73
C ASN A 693 42.20 -61.01 -124.45
N PRO A 694 42.39 -61.81 -123.38
CA PRO A 694 41.59 -61.68 -122.17
C PRO A 694 41.94 -60.47 -121.30
N ALA A 695 43.09 -59.83 -121.49
CA ALA A 695 43.52 -58.70 -120.68
C ALA A 695 42.81 -57.39 -121.05
N ASP A 696 42.42 -57.23 -122.32
CA ASP A 696 41.89 -55.98 -122.89
C ASP A 696 40.64 -56.15 -123.76
N GLY A 697 40.23 -57.40 -124.03
CA GLY A 697 39.08 -57.78 -124.85
C GLY A 697 39.28 -57.63 -126.35
N SER A 698 40.48 -57.28 -126.83
CA SER A 698 40.76 -57.10 -128.26
C SER A 698 40.63 -58.41 -129.05
N VAL A 699 40.13 -58.30 -130.28
CA VAL A 699 39.76 -59.45 -131.12
C VAL A 699 40.58 -59.45 -132.41
N SER A 700 41.31 -60.53 -132.64
CA SER A 700 42.09 -60.78 -133.86
C SER A 700 41.32 -61.73 -134.77
N GLN A 701 40.80 -61.16 -135.84
CA GLN A 701 39.87 -61.84 -136.75
C GLN A 701 40.59 -62.82 -137.70
N PRO A 702 40.17 -64.10 -137.79
CA PRO A 702 40.92 -65.15 -138.48
C PRO A 702 40.94 -65.02 -140.01
N SER A 703 41.99 -65.55 -140.63
CA SER A 703 42.24 -65.48 -142.08
C SER A 703 41.55 -66.56 -142.91
N SER A 704 41.12 -67.68 -142.30
CA SER A 704 40.38 -68.75 -142.99
C SER A 704 39.36 -69.43 -142.07
N GLY A 705 38.07 -69.21 -142.35
CA GLY A 705 36.96 -69.77 -141.57
C GLY A 705 36.78 -69.11 -140.20
N ASP A 706 35.56 -69.18 -139.69
CA ASP A 706 35.18 -68.65 -138.39
C ASP A 706 35.66 -69.61 -137.27
N GLN A 707 36.06 -69.06 -136.12
CA GLN A 707 36.81 -69.82 -135.08
C GLN A 707 36.19 -69.63 -133.69
N SER A 708 35.98 -70.72 -132.94
CA SER A 708 35.43 -70.62 -131.58
C SER A 708 36.50 -70.41 -130.50
N VAL A 709 36.12 -69.65 -129.46
CA VAL A 709 36.94 -69.22 -128.32
C VAL A 709 36.11 -69.31 -127.03
N THR A 710 36.71 -69.65 -125.91
CA THR A 710 36.06 -69.58 -124.59
C THR A 710 36.74 -68.54 -123.72
N LEU A 711 35.99 -67.59 -123.18
CA LEU A 711 36.44 -66.72 -122.10
C LEU A 711 35.98 -67.27 -120.76
N THR A 712 36.84 -67.23 -119.75
CA THR A 712 36.51 -67.51 -118.34
C THR A 712 36.71 -66.24 -117.54
N ALA A 713 35.75 -65.90 -116.68
CA ALA A 713 35.83 -64.80 -115.74
C ALA A 713 35.84 -65.31 -114.30
N THR A 714 36.75 -64.81 -113.46
CA THR A 714 36.80 -65.11 -112.02
C THR A 714 36.46 -63.85 -111.24
N VAL A 715 35.47 -63.95 -110.36
CA VAL A 715 35.02 -62.88 -109.47
C VAL A 715 35.55 -63.15 -108.06
N THR A 716 35.96 -62.11 -107.33
CA THR A 716 36.60 -62.26 -106.01
C THR A 716 36.30 -61.08 -105.10
N LYS A 717 36.03 -61.34 -103.82
CA LYS A 717 35.93 -60.32 -102.76
C LYS A 717 36.40 -60.91 -101.42
N GLY A 718 37.30 -60.21 -100.73
CA GLY A 718 37.97 -60.77 -99.55
C GLY A 718 38.74 -62.04 -99.92
N LEU A 719 38.40 -63.15 -99.27
CA LEU A 719 38.94 -64.49 -99.56
C LEU A 719 38.00 -65.38 -100.40
N GLU A 720 36.79 -64.91 -100.72
CA GLU A 720 35.79 -65.69 -101.47
C GLU A 720 35.94 -65.41 -102.97
N SER A 721 35.97 -66.47 -103.79
CA SER A 721 36.09 -66.39 -105.24
C SER A 721 35.37 -67.53 -105.96
N ASP A 722 34.75 -67.23 -107.10
CA ASP A 722 34.06 -68.20 -107.96
C ASP A 722 34.08 -67.68 -109.42
N SER A 723 33.75 -68.51 -110.42
CA SER A 723 34.04 -68.24 -111.84
C SER A 723 32.96 -68.69 -112.82
N ARG A 724 32.91 -68.04 -113.99
CA ARG A 724 31.90 -68.25 -115.04
C ARG A 724 32.52 -68.24 -116.44
N GLN A 725 32.09 -69.17 -117.29
CA GLN A 725 32.55 -69.27 -118.68
C GLN A 725 31.54 -68.69 -119.68
N PHE A 726 32.06 -68.25 -120.82
CA PHE A 726 31.35 -67.69 -121.96
C PHE A 726 31.98 -68.26 -123.25
N HIS A 727 31.18 -68.85 -124.13
CA HIS A 727 31.65 -69.42 -125.40
C HIS A 727 31.31 -68.47 -126.56
N LEU A 728 32.26 -68.31 -127.47
CA LEU A 728 32.29 -67.24 -128.47
C LEU A 728 32.70 -67.78 -129.85
N ILE A 729 32.34 -67.07 -130.91
CA ILE A 729 32.81 -67.35 -132.29
C ILE A 729 33.31 -66.05 -132.93
N VAL A 730 34.55 -66.08 -133.44
CA VAL A 730 35.24 -64.95 -134.07
C VAL A 730 35.25 -65.09 -135.60
N LEU A 731 34.88 -64.01 -136.30
CA LEU A 731 34.72 -63.94 -137.76
C LEU A 731 35.78 -63.04 -138.43
N ARG A 732 36.02 -63.21 -139.73
CA ARG A 732 37.11 -62.56 -140.52
C ARG A 732 37.05 -61.02 -140.73
N ASN A 733 38.21 -60.39 -140.99
CA ASN A 733 38.54 -58.96 -140.76
C ASN A 733 38.09 -57.92 -141.82
N ASN A 734 37.83 -56.66 -141.38
CA ASN A 734 37.82 -55.44 -142.24
C ASN A 734 38.06 -54.04 -141.54
N THR A 735 38.90 -53.97 -140.48
CA THR A 735 39.82 -52.83 -140.08
C THR A 735 39.35 -51.43 -139.53
N THR A 736 40.08 -50.93 -138.47
CA THR A 736 40.34 -49.54 -137.94
C THR A 736 39.63 -49.00 -136.64
N VAL A 737 40.36 -48.30 -135.73
CA VAL A 737 39.97 -47.98 -134.30
C VAL A 737 40.77 -46.80 -133.59
N GLU A 738 40.31 -46.36 -132.38
CA GLU A 738 41.01 -45.72 -131.18
C GLU A 738 41.40 -44.20 -131.13
N GLU A 739 41.66 -43.43 -130.02
CA GLU A 739 41.90 -43.65 -128.54
C GLU A 739 41.69 -42.36 -127.59
N PRO A 740 41.74 -42.37 -126.20
CA PRO A 740 41.48 -41.19 -125.28
C PRO A 740 42.20 -41.01 -123.85
N LYS A 741 41.97 -39.86 -123.10
CA LYS A 741 41.91 -39.58 -121.59
C LYS A 741 43.12 -39.15 -120.65
N GLU A 742 42.85 -38.39 -119.52
CA GLU A 742 43.73 -38.14 -118.29
C GLU A 742 43.05 -37.47 -116.98
N PRO A 743 43.56 -37.57 -115.69
CA PRO A 743 43.02 -36.92 -114.40
C PRO A 743 43.98 -36.55 -113.15
N ILE A 744 43.56 -35.85 -112.03
CA ILE A 744 44.38 -35.45 -110.77
C ILE A 744 43.58 -35.26 -109.38
N LYS A 745 44.20 -35.19 -108.12
CA LYS A 745 43.60 -35.04 -106.71
C LYS A 745 44.57 -34.75 -105.45
N GLU A 746 44.20 -34.14 -104.26
CA GLU A 746 44.97 -34.12 -102.91
C GLU A 746 44.30 -33.55 -101.52
N PRO A 747 44.83 -33.72 -100.22
CA PRO A 747 44.16 -33.39 -98.85
C PRO A 747 44.94 -33.10 -97.43
N ILE A 748 44.24 -32.72 -96.28
CA ILE A 748 44.39 -33.03 -94.73
C ILE A 748 45.27 -32.27 -93.60
N LYS A 749 44.79 -32.10 -92.28
CA LYS A 749 45.40 -32.37 -90.84
C LYS A 749 44.99 -31.62 -89.45
N GLU A 750 45.62 -31.89 -88.22
CA GLU A 750 45.01 -32.11 -86.80
C GLU A 750 45.48 -31.31 -85.42
N PRO A 751 45.72 -31.80 -84.10
CA PRO A 751 45.21 -31.20 -82.75
C PRO A 751 46.00 -31.23 -81.30
N ILE A 752 45.38 -30.80 -80.11
CA ILE A 752 45.50 -31.23 -78.59
C ILE A 752 46.57 -30.60 -77.54
N LYS A 753 46.62 -30.50 -76.12
CA LYS A 753 45.90 -30.82 -74.76
C LYS A 753 46.29 -29.96 -73.42
N GLU A 754 46.16 -30.42 -72.11
CA GLU A 754 46.17 -29.72 -70.70
C GLU A 754 47.32 -30.08 -69.61
N PRO A 755 47.32 -30.12 -68.18
CA PRO A 755 46.54 -29.68 -66.91
C PRO A 755 47.28 -29.35 -65.47
N ILE A 756 46.56 -29.10 -64.29
CA ILE A 756 46.80 -29.41 -62.77
C ILE A 756 47.30 -28.42 -61.59
N LYS A 757 47.21 -28.84 -60.27
CA LYS A 757 47.14 -28.17 -58.87
C LYS A 757 48.46 -28.07 -57.97
N GLU A 758 48.62 -27.92 -56.59
CA GLU A 758 47.89 -27.85 -55.22
C GLU A 758 48.84 -27.22 -54.08
N PRO A 759 48.93 -27.42 -52.69
CA PRO A 759 48.17 -27.93 -51.46
C PRO A 759 48.32 -27.12 -50.06
N ILE A 760 48.21 -27.74 -48.82
CA ILE A 760 48.67 -27.35 -47.38
C ILE A 760 47.69 -26.61 -46.36
N LYS A 761 47.69 -26.62 -44.97
CA LYS A 761 47.86 -27.57 -43.77
C LYS A 761 47.56 -26.97 -42.30
N GLU A 762 46.98 -27.77 -41.35
CA GLU A 762 47.18 -27.98 -39.83
C GLU A 762 47.06 -26.90 -38.66
N PRO A 763 46.96 -27.22 -37.30
CA PRO A 763 47.09 -28.50 -36.51
C PRO A 763 46.16 -28.83 -35.22
N ILE A 764 46.08 -30.13 -34.77
CA ILE A 764 45.66 -30.80 -33.44
C ILE A 764 44.29 -30.51 -32.72
N LYS A 765 43.67 -31.33 -31.79
CA LYS A 765 44.03 -32.50 -30.91
C LYS A 765 42.82 -33.40 -30.42
N GLU A 766 43.07 -34.60 -29.86
CA GLU A 766 42.14 -35.62 -29.25
C GLU A 766 42.05 -35.55 -27.67
N PRO A 767 41.49 -36.50 -26.81
CA PRO A 767 40.87 -37.85 -27.01
C PRO A 767 39.75 -38.41 -26.03
N ASN A 768 39.22 -39.63 -26.34
CA ASN A 768 38.87 -40.83 -25.50
C ASN A 768 37.79 -40.91 -24.36
N LYS A 769 36.91 -41.95 -24.54
CA LYS A 769 36.48 -43.06 -23.62
C LYS A 769 35.38 -42.96 -22.52
N GLU A 770 34.87 -44.16 -22.20
CA GLU A 770 33.72 -44.57 -21.35
C GLU A 770 33.94 -44.49 -19.83
N PRO A 771 32.86 -44.50 -19.00
CA PRO A 771 32.91 -44.28 -17.56
C PRO A 771 33.13 -45.55 -16.70
N ASN A 772 33.55 -45.34 -15.45
CA ASN A 772 33.50 -46.37 -14.40
C ASN A 772 33.18 -45.72 -13.02
N LYS A 773 32.74 -46.53 -12.04
CA LYS A 773 32.25 -46.05 -10.72
C LYS A 773 33.37 -45.64 -9.77
N GLU A 774 33.15 -44.62 -8.93
CA GLU A 774 33.30 -44.73 -7.46
C GLU A 774 32.79 -43.53 -6.64
N SER A 775 32.74 -43.71 -5.32
CA SER A 775 32.47 -42.73 -4.24
C SER A 775 31.06 -42.13 -4.10
N GLU A 776 30.35 -42.55 -3.05
CA GLU A 776 29.21 -41.83 -2.49
C GLU A 776 29.71 -40.68 -1.60
N GLN A 777 29.31 -39.44 -1.94
CA GLN A 777 29.26 -38.33 -0.98
C GLN A 777 27.86 -37.71 -1.07
N LEU A 778 27.18 -37.57 0.07
CA LEU A 778 25.81 -37.04 0.12
C LEU A 778 25.77 -35.63 -0.47
N GLN A 779 25.18 -35.52 -1.66
CA GLN A 779 24.95 -34.24 -2.30
C GLN A 779 23.74 -33.54 -1.65
N SER A 780 23.82 -32.22 -1.52
CA SER A 780 22.61 -31.41 -1.31
C SER A 780 21.83 -31.32 -2.63
N ASP A 781 20.52 -31.55 -2.57
CA ASP A 781 19.60 -31.52 -3.72
C ASP A 781 19.13 -30.09 -4.07
N PHE A 782 19.60 -29.08 -3.34
CA PHE A 782 19.10 -27.71 -3.39
C PHE A 782 20.04 -26.77 -4.16
N TYR A 783 19.49 -26.09 -5.16
CA TYR A 783 20.22 -25.21 -6.07
C TYR A 783 19.43 -23.95 -6.44
N ILE A 784 20.14 -22.87 -6.71
CA ILE A 784 19.64 -21.64 -7.33
C ILE A 784 20.56 -21.39 -8.52
N ASP A 785 20.03 -21.02 -9.68
CA ASP A 785 20.86 -20.70 -10.84
C ASP A 785 20.95 -19.18 -11.04
N PHE A 786 22.15 -18.64 -11.27
CA PHE A 786 22.35 -17.27 -11.69
C PHE A 786 22.61 -17.22 -13.20
N ILE A 787 21.83 -16.41 -13.92
CA ILE A 787 21.93 -16.23 -15.37
C ILE A 787 22.52 -14.85 -15.63
N ALA A 788 23.77 -14.81 -16.10
CA ALA A 788 24.44 -13.57 -16.46
C ALA A 788 23.90 -12.98 -17.77
N GLN A 789 24.11 -11.68 -18.03
CA GLN A 789 23.65 -10.98 -19.24
C GLN A 789 24.14 -11.58 -20.59
N ASN A 790 25.15 -12.45 -20.57
CA ASN A 790 25.63 -13.20 -21.74
C ASN A 790 25.03 -14.63 -21.84
N ASN A 791 23.94 -14.89 -21.12
CA ASN A 791 23.26 -16.18 -20.95
C ASN A 791 24.13 -17.30 -20.35
N GLN A 792 25.28 -17.00 -19.73
CA GLN A 792 26.00 -18.01 -18.95
C GLN A 792 25.28 -18.30 -17.63
N LYS A 793 25.07 -19.59 -17.36
CA LYS A 793 24.32 -20.12 -16.22
C LYS A 793 25.28 -20.68 -15.16
N GLU A 794 25.31 -20.05 -13.99
CA GLU A 794 26.10 -20.45 -12.82
C GLU A 794 25.21 -21.11 -11.77
N ARG A 795 25.46 -22.38 -11.44
CA ARG A 795 24.65 -23.14 -10.48
C ARG A 795 25.17 -23.01 -9.05
N ILE A 796 24.45 -22.27 -8.21
CA ILE A 796 24.75 -22.03 -6.80
C ILE A 796 24.13 -23.15 -5.96
N LYS A 797 24.95 -23.95 -5.29
CA LYS A 797 24.51 -25.08 -4.45
C LYS A 797 24.31 -24.65 -2.99
N LEU A 798 23.15 -24.95 -2.42
CA LEU A 798 22.87 -24.68 -1.00
C LEU A 798 23.49 -25.77 -0.12
N THR A 799 24.17 -25.39 0.95
CA THR A 799 24.68 -26.32 1.96
C THR A 799 23.57 -26.77 2.92
N GLN A 800 23.70 -27.97 3.52
CA GLN A 800 22.76 -28.43 4.55
C GLN A 800 22.67 -27.48 5.75
N SER A 801 23.74 -26.73 6.04
CA SER A 801 23.75 -25.70 7.10
C SER A 801 22.84 -24.52 6.76
N GLN A 802 22.92 -23.99 5.53
CA GLN A 802 22.02 -22.94 5.03
C GLN A 802 20.56 -23.43 4.94
N VAL A 803 20.33 -24.66 4.44
CA VAL A 803 18.99 -25.27 4.40
C VAL A 803 18.39 -25.35 5.82
N LYS A 804 19.18 -25.75 6.81
CA LYS A 804 18.76 -25.84 8.22
C LYS A 804 18.57 -24.47 8.89
N SER A 805 19.37 -23.45 8.54
CA SER A 805 19.29 -22.12 9.15
C SER A 805 18.05 -21.31 8.70
N GLY A 806 17.43 -21.68 7.58
CA GLY A 806 16.36 -20.90 6.97
C GLY A 806 16.84 -19.71 6.13
N PHE A 807 18.15 -19.61 5.87
CA PHE A 807 18.72 -18.42 5.25
C PHE A 807 19.92 -18.74 4.37
N ILE A 808 20.00 -18.08 3.21
CA ILE A 808 21.20 -18.00 2.38
C ILE A 808 21.39 -16.58 1.87
N GLU A 809 22.63 -16.10 1.98
CA GLU A 809 23.10 -14.87 1.36
C GLU A 809 23.87 -15.21 0.07
N ILE A 810 23.66 -14.40 -0.97
CA ILE A 810 24.22 -14.56 -2.32
C ILE A 810 24.76 -13.21 -2.77
N ASP A 811 26.09 -13.06 -2.76
CA ASP A 811 26.76 -11.84 -3.23
C ASP A 811 27.19 -11.96 -4.70
N LYS A 812 26.72 -11.03 -5.53
CA LYS A 812 27.01 -10.84 -6.95
C LYS A 812 27.23 -9.35 -7.28
N LYS A 813 27.83 -8.57 -6.37
CA LYS A 813 28.09 -7.11 -6.53
C LYS A 813 28.68 -6.66 -7.88
N THR A 814 29.44 -7.51 -8.56
CA THR A 814 30.10 -7.19 -9.84
C THR A 814 29.44 -7.81 -11.08
N ALA A 815 28.39 -8.62 -10.92
CA ALA A 815 27.75 -9.35 -12.01
C ALA A 815 26.36 -8.79 -12.35
N LYS A 816 26.04 -8.71 -13.65
CA LYS A 816 24.71 -8.33 -14.15
C LYS A 816 24.00 -9.56 -14.69
N GLY A 817 22.75 -9.76 -14.28
CA GLY A 817 21.99 -10.96 -14.57
C GLY A 817 20.69 -11.05 -13.75
N TYR A 818 20.11 -12.25 -13.69
CA TYR A 818 18.95 -12.57 -12.85
C TYR A 818 19.11 -13.97 -12.22
N PHE A 819 18.32 -14.28 -11.19
CA PHE A 819 18.37 -15.56 -10.48
C PHE A 819 17.13 -16.41 -10.81
N GLU A 820 17.32 -17.69 -11.06
CA GLU A 820 16.27 -18.68 -11.32
C GLU A 820 16.12 -19.61 -10.12
N VAL A 821 14.88 -19.74 -9.64
CA VAL A 821 14.46 -20.70 -8.62
C VAL A 821 13.29 -21.50 -9.16
N SER A 822 13.34 -22.83 -9.11
CA SER A 822 12.19 -23.66 -9.51
C SER A 822 11.14 -23.73 -8.40
N GLY A 823 9.88 -23.91 -8.79
CA GLY A 823 8.77 -24.20 -7.89
C GLY A 823 9.04 -25.43 -7.03
N GLU A 824 9.57 -26.50 -7.64
CA GLU A 824 9.96 -27.72 -6.92
C GLU A 824 10.97 -27.43 -5.79
N THR A 825 12.03 -26.66 -6.08
CA THR A 825 13.01 -26.23 -5.08
C THR A 825 12.38 -25.35 -4.01
N ALA A 826 11.52 -24.40 -4.39
CA ALA A 826 10.81 -23.53 -3.46
C ALA A 826 9.92 -24.33 -2.48
N HIS A 827 9.08 -25.25 -2.99
CA HIS A 827 8.20 -26.06 -2.14
C HIS A 827 8.99 -27.02 -1.25
N LYS A 828 10.11 -27.57 -1.73
CA LYS A 828 11.00 -28.38 -0.89
C LYS A 828 11.63 -27.55 0.24
N LEU A 829 12.07 -26.31 -0.02
CA LEU A 829 12.65 -25.43 1.00
C LEU A 829 11.62 -25.02 2.07
N ILE A 830 10.41 -24.58 1.68
CA ILE A 830 9.36 -24.23 2.66
C ILE A 830 8.93 -25.43 3.51
N ARG A 831 8.84 -26.63 2.93
CA ARG A 831 8.53 -27.87 3.67
C ARG A 831 9.60 -28.23 4.72
N LEU A 832 10.84 -27.75 4.59
CA LEU A 832 11.91 -27.91 5.58
C LEU A 832 11.98 -26.75 6.58
N ASN A 833 11.71 -25.52 6.14
CA ASN A 833 11.63 -24.35 7.01
C ASN A 833 10.62 -23.33 6.42
N PRO A 834 9.43 -23.13 7.03
CA PRO A 834 8.43 -22.20 6.52
C PRO A 834 8.86 -20.72 6.48
N SER A 835 9.92 -20.35 7.21
CA SER A 835 10.48 -18.99 7.24
C SER A 835 11.67 -18.79 6.29
N PHE A 836 11.90 -19.70 5.34
CA PHE A 836 13.09 -19.65 4.49
C PHE A 836 13.17 -18.37 3.64
N ALA A 837 14.31 -17.68 3.65
CA ALA A 837 14.55 -16.46 2.86
C ALA A 837 15.91 -16.45 2.13
N PHE A 838 15.91 -15.79 0.97
CA PHE A 838 17.10 -15.49 0.17
C PHE A 838 17.51 -14.02 0.38
N GLN A 839 18.77 -13.75 0.74
CA GLN A 839 19.35 -12.40 0.64
C GLN A 839 20.22 -12.33 -0.62
N ILE A 840 19.70 -11.66 -1.65
CA ILE A 840 20.39 -11.43 -2.92
C ILE A 840 21.03 -10.04 -2.87
N THR A 841 22.35 -9.98 -3.04
CA THR A 841 23.17 -8.76 -2.98
C THR A 841 23.85 -8.54 -4.34
N THR A 842 23.66 -7.36 -4.95
CA THR A 842 24.09 -7.04 -6.32
C THR A 842 24.60 -5.59 -6.41
N ALA A 843 25.02 -5.14 -7.60
CA ALA A 843 25.41 -3.75 -7.83
C ALA A 843 24.28 -2.78 -7.41
N GLY A 844 24.53 -1.98 -6.37
CA GLY A 844 23.62 -0.96 -5.84
C GLY A 844 22.33 -1.46 -5.17
N GLY A 845 22.07 -2.78 -5.10
CA GLY A 845 20.78 -3.32 -4.67
C GLY A 845 20.88 -4.64 -3.88
N ILE A 846 20.14 -4.71 -2.77
CA ILE A 846 19.97 -5.91 -1.92
C ILE A 846 18.48 -6.21 -1.79
N MET A 847 18.07 -7.49 -1.88
CA MET A 847 16.71 -7.93 -1.58
C MET A 847 16.73 -9.17 -0.68
N LYS A 848 16.02 -9.12 0.45
CA LYS A 848 15.81 -10.25 1.37
C LYS A 848 14.39 -10.78 1.18
N LEU A 849 14.25 -11.75 0.28
CA LEU A 849 12.99 -12.31 -0.20
C LEU A 849 12.63 -13.62 0.54
N PRO A 850 11.53 -13.68 1.31
CA PRO A 850 10.97 -14.93 1.80
C PRO A 850 10.45 -15.79 0.63
N ILE A 851 10.73 -17.09 0.64
CA ILE A 851 10.22 -18.02 -0.40
C ILE A 851 8.68 -18.12 -0.33
N SER A 852 8.08 -17.90 0.85
CA SER A 852 6.63 -17.88 1.04
C SER A 852 5.91 -16.92 0.10
N GLU A 853 6.50 -15.77 -0.21
CA GLU A 853 5.95 -14.79 -1.15
C GLU A 853 5.90 -15.32 -2.59
N LEU A 854 6.93 -16.08 -3.00
CA LEU A 854 6.98 -16.71 -4.33
C LEU A 854 5.88 -17.77 -4.47
N ILE A 855 5.71 -18.63 -3.46
CA ILE A 855 4.71 -19.71 -3.50
C ILE A 855 3.29 -19.15 -3.35
N ALA A 856 3.07 -18.16 -2.49
CA ALA A 856 1.77 -17.47 -2.41
C ALA A 856 1.39 -16.81 -3.74
N SER A 857 2.34 -16.13 -4.40
CA SER A 857 2.12 -15.52 -5.72
C SER A 857 1.78 -16.58 -6.78
N ALA A 858 2.52 -17.69 -6.83
CA ALA A 858 2.26 -18.77 -7.78
C ALA A 858 0.92 -19.48 -7.52
N ASN A 859 0.58 -19.76 -6.26
CA ASN A 859 -0.68 -20.41 -5.92
C ASN A 859 -1.89 -19.53 -6.25
N ASN A 860 -1.82 -18.23 -5.97
CA ASN A 860 -2.89 -17.28 -6.31
C ASN A 860 -3.07 -17.10 -7.82
N GLN A 861 -1.98 -17.11 -8.60
CA GLN A 861 -2.01 -16.78 -10.03
C GLN A 861 -2.11 -18.01 -10.96
N PHE A 862 -1.83 -19.22 -10.45
CA PHE A 862 -1.86 -20.48 -11.22
C PHE A 862 -2.68 -21.59 -10.54
N VAL A 863 -3.79 -21.22 -9.87
CA VAL A 863 -4.73 -22.17 -9.23
C VAL A 863 -5.03 -23.36 -10.14
N GLY A 864 -4.64 -24.57 -9.72
CA GLY A 864 -4.89 -25.83 -10.45
C GLY A 864 -3.81 -26.27 -11.45
N LYS A 865 -2.82 -25.44 -11.82
CA LYS A 865 -1.59 -25.94 -12.49
C LYS A 865 -0.64 -26.54 -11.44
N ASN A 866 0.24 -27.46 -11.85
CA ASN A 866 1.28 -27.97 -10.96
C ASN A 866 2.36 -26.90 -10.73
N SER A 867 2.33 -26.27 -9.56
CA SER A 867 3.22 -25.18 -9.17
C SER A 867 4.69 -25.58 -9.02
N ASP A 868 5.03 -26.88 -8.93
CA ASP A 868 6.43 -27.34 -8.98
C ASP A 868 7.10 -27.03 -10.34
N LYS A 869 6.32 -26.89 -11.42
CA LYS A 869 6.82 -26.56 -12.78
C LYS A 869 7.08 -25.07 -13.04
N VAL A 870 6.77 -24.19 -12.09
CA VAL A 870 7.01 -22.74 -12.23
C VAL A 870 8.52 -22.45 -12.14
N ILE A 871 9.01 -21.48 -12.91
CA ILE A 871 10.35 -20.90 -12.73
C ILE A 871 10.18 -19.44 -12.30
N PHE A 872 10.78 -19.07 -11.17
CA PHE A 872 10.84 -17.70 -10.68
C PHE A 872 12.15 -17.04 -11.15
N SER A 873 12.05 -16.12 -12.10
CA SER A 873 13.16 -15.29 -12.57
C SER A 873 13.20 -13.98 -11.78
N ILE A 874 14.22 -13.80 -10.95
CA ILE A 874 14.36 -12.74 -9.95
C ILE A 874 15.46 -11.76 -10.36
N TYR A 875 15.08 -10.53 -10.67
CA TYR A 875 15.96 -9.44 -11.12
C TYR A 875 16.21 -8.48 -9.94
N VAL A 876 17.48 -8.24 -9.63
CA VAL A 876 17.97 -7.33 -8.58
C VAL A 876 19.20 -6.59 -9.12
N GLY A 877 19.27 -5.27 -8.92
CA GLY A 877 20.46 -4.44 -9.18
C GLY A 877 20.29 -3.40 -10.29
N GLU A 878 21.37 -2.70 -10.62
CA GLU A 878 21.39 -1.65 -11.66
C GLU A 878 20.97 -2.13 -13.06
N THR A 879 20.05 -1.39 -13.68
CA THR A 879 19.65 -1.55 -15.09
C THR A 879 19.67 -0.20 -15.83
N GLU A 880 19.35 -0.19 -17.12
CA GLU A 880 19.33 1.04 -17.92
C GLU A 880 18.06 1.88 -17.68
N ALA A 881 18.21 3.20 -17.71
CA ALA A 881 17.12 4.15 -17.49
C ALA A 881 16.22 4.29 -18.74
N PRO A 882 14.93 3.91 -18.71
CA PRO A 882 14.06 4.05 -19.87
C PRO A 882 13.87 5.51 -20.31
N VAL A 883 13.70 5.75 -21.61
CA VAL A 883 13.64 7.10 -22.19
C VAL A 883 12.54 8.01 -21.58
N PRO A 884 11.32 7.51 -21.26
CA PRO A 884 10.31 8.31 -20.56
C PRO A 884 10.75 8.80 -19.16
N LEU A 885 11.45 7.96 -18.38
CA LEU A 885 12.03 8.34 -17.08
C LEU A 885 13.07 9.46 -17.25
N LEU A 886 13.96 9.32 -18.24
CA LEU A 886 14.96 10.35 -18.57
C LEU A 886 14.31 11.66 -19.05
N THR A 887 13.04 11.62 -19.48
CA THR A 887 12.25 12.78 -19.89
C THR A 887 11.57 13.44 -18.69
N ASP A 888 10.96 12.67 -17.79
CA ASP A 888 10.38 13.16 -16.53
C ASP A 888 11.46 13.85 -15.64
N LEU A 889 12.62 13.20 -15.46
CA LEU A 889 13.77 13.77 -14.75
C LEU A 889 14.18 15.14 -15.30
N LYS A 890 14.33 15.26 -16.64
CA LYS A 890 14.65 16.53 -17.31
C LYS A 890 13.57 17.58 -17.08
N SER A 891 12.29 17.22 -17.20
CA SER A 891 11.16 18.15 -16.99
C SER A 891 11.15 18.73 -15.57
N ARG A 892 11.54 17.92 -14.57
CA ARG A 892 11.64 18.32 -13.16
C ARG A 892 12.92 19.08 -12.82
N SER A 893 13.89 19.17 -13.75
CA SER A 893 15.29 19.56 -13.47
C SER A 893 15.97 18.68 -12.40
N ALA A 894 15.53 17.43 -12.27
CA ALA A 894 16.07 16.45 -11.34
C ALA A 894 17.31 15.74 -11.91
N LYS A 895 18.25 15.41 -11.04
CA LYS A 895 19.48 14.67 -11.37
C LYS A 895 19.42 13.26 -10.79
N LEU A 896 19.79 12.27 -11.60
CA LEU A 896 19.96 10.88 -11.19
C LEU A 896 21.38 10.69 -10.61
N LEU A 897 21.51 9.98 -9.48
CA LEU A 897 22.80 9.79 -8.78
C LEU A 897 23.49 8.45 -9.07
N SER A 898 22.74 7.40 -9.41
CA SER A 898 23.23 6.04 -9.70
C SER A 898 22.46 5.42 -10.87
N GLY A 899 22.84 4.23 -11.32
CA GLY A 899 21.93 3.42 -12.15
C GLY A 899 20.60 3.19 -11.41
N PRO A 900 19.44 3.19 -12.12
CA PRO A 900 18.18 2.78 -11.53
C PRO A 900 18.23 1.31 -11.10
N ILE A 901 17.85 1.02 -9.86
CA ILE A 901 17.86 -0.32 -9.29
C ILE A 901 16.54 -1.01 -9.58
N GLN A 902 16.57 -2.11 -10.33
CA GLN A 902 15.39 -2.92 -10.60
C GLN A 902 15.18 -3.96 -9.49
N PHE A 903 13.94 -4.09 -9.04
CA PHE A 903 13.47 -5.25 -8.28
C PHE A 903 12.24 -5.80 -9.01
N LYS A 904 12.39 -6.90 -9.74
CA LYS A 904 11.32 -7.51 -10.55
C LYS A 904 11.36 -9.03 -10.40
N ILE A 905 10.20 -9.66 -10.32
CA ILE A 905 10.08 -11.13 -10.34
C ILE A 905 9.14 -11.52 -11.48
N ILE A 906 9.49 -12.57 -12.23
CA ILE A 906 8.69 -13.12 -13.32
C ILE A 906 8.47 -14.61 -13.04
N MET A 907 7.25 -15.11 -13.22
CA MET A 907 6.91 -16.52 -13.20
C MET A 907 6.68 -17.02 -14.63
N SER A 908 7.36 -18.10 -15.03
CA SER A 908 7.14 -18.78 -16.31
C SER A 908 6.91 -20.29 -16.13
N ILE A 909 6.29 -20.93 -17.12
CA ILE A 909 6.05 -22.38 -17.15
C ILE A 909 6.45 -22.88 -18.55
N GLY A 910 7.58 -23.58 -18.65
CA GLY A 910 8.14 -23.99 -19.94
C GLY A 910 8.43 -22.77 -20.82
N GLU A 911 7.89 -22.77 -22.05
CA GLU A 911 8.01 -21.67 -23.01
C GLU A 911 6.80 -20.68 -22.97
N GLU A 912 5.88 -20.83 -22.01
CA GLU A 912 4.78 -19.86 -21.80
C GLU A 912 5.34 -18.46 -21.44
N ALA A 913 4.73 -17.41 -22.00
CA ALA A 913 5.14 -16.02 -21.76
C ALA A 913 5.04 -15.66 -20.26
N GLY A 914 6.17 -15.29 -19.66
CA GLY A 914 6.29 -15.12 -18.21
C GLY A 914 5.48 -13.94 -17.64
N ILE A 915 4.72 -14.20 -16.58
CA ILE A 915 3.89 -13.21 -15.87
C ILE A 915 4.73 -12.50 -14.81
N ALA A 916 4.73 -11.17 -14.80
CA ALA A 916 5.45 -10.39 -13.80
C ALA A 916 4.64 -10.28 -12.50
N ILE A 917 5.26 -10.61 -11.36
CA ILE A 917 4.70 -10.32 -10.04
C ILE A 917 4.89 -8.83 -9.75
N THR A 918 3.81 -8.06 -9.81
CA THR A 918 3.81 -6.60 -9.59
C THR A 918 3.76 -6.23 -8.11
N GLN A 919 3.14 -7.05 -7.27
CA GLN A 919 2.94 -6.82 -5.84
C GLN A 919 3.00 -8.15 -5.08
N LEU A 920 3.69 -8.14 -3.94
CA LEU A 920 3.82 -9.28 -3.02
C LEU A 920 2.80 -9.17 -1.86
N GLY A 921 2.55 -10.29 -1.18
CA GLY A 921 1.57 -10.37 -0.08
C GLY A 921 2.06 -9.67 1.18
N SER A 922 3.37 -9.59 1.40
CA SER A 922 3.98 -8.82 2.48
C SER A 922 4.98 -7.75 2.00
N LYS A 923 5.38 -6.85 2.91
CA LYS A 923 6.42 -5.85 2.69
C LYS A 923 7.79 -6.53 2.74
N VAL A 924 8.48 -6.61 1.60
CA VAL A 924 9.79 -7.28 1.48
C VAL A 924 10.92 -6.29 1.73
N GLU A 925 11.88 -6.68 2.56
CA GLU A 925 13.10 -5.90 2.82
C GLU A 925 13.92 -5.76 1.53
N ARG A 926 13.95 -4.55 0.98
CA ARG A 926 14.87 -4.13 -0.08
C ARG A 926 15.80 -3.06 0.45
N ARG A 927 17.04 -3.00 -0.03
CA ARG A 927 17.97 -1.91 0.24
C ARG A 927 18.58 -1.43 -1.08
N ILE A 928 18.66 -0.12 -1.27
CA ILE A 928 19.50 0.46 -2.34
C ILE A 928 20.66 1.24 -1.72
N GLU A 929 21.83 1.17 -2.32
CA GLU A 929 22.98 1.96 -1.89
C GLU A 929 22.76 3.44 -2.24
N VAL A 930 23.16 4.35 -1.36
CA VAL A 930 22.91 5.80 -1.46
C VAL A 930 24.23 6.51 -1.83
N PRO A 931 24.39 7.04 -3.06
CA PRO A 931 25.66 7.63 -3.48
C PRO A 931 25.90 9.00 -2.83
N ASN A 932 26.97 9.10 -2.04
CA ASN A 932 27.39 10.32 -1.33
C ASN A 932 26.41 10.77 -0.23
N ASN A 933 26.60 12.01 0.28
CA ASN A 933 25.92 12.54 1.46
C ASN A 933 24.37 12.40 1.35
N PRO A 934 23.70 11.64 2.22
CA PRO A 934 22.28 11.30 2.07
C PRO A 934 21.31 12.47 2.27
N THR A 935 21.77 13.60 2.81
CA THR A 935 20.90 14.72 3.23
C THR A 935 20.09 15.39 2.11
N ASP A 936 20.58 15.37 0.87
CA ASP A 936 19.88 15.88 -0.32
C ASP A 936 19.32 14.75 -1.23
N THR A 937 19.57 13.48 -0.90
CA THR A 937 19.20 12.34 -1.73
C THR A 937 17.77 11.88 -1.44
N ILE A 938 16.94 11.83 -2.47
CA ILE A 938 15.56 11.35 -2.40
C ILE A 938 15.48 10.00 -3.09
N VAL A 939 14.86 9.03 -2.42
CA VAL A 939 14.52 7.74 -3.04
C VAL A 939 13.14 7.82 -3.67
N THR A 940 13.06 7.36 -4.91
CA THR A 940 11.84 7.37 -5.73
C THR A 940 11.62 6.04 -6.43
N VAL A 941 10.39 5.78 -6.84
CA VAL A 941 10.01 4.66 -7.72
C VAL A 941 9.38 5.21 -8.99
N TRP A 942 9.77 4.64 -10.13
CA TRP A 942 9.19 4.99 -11.43
C TRP A 942 7.86 4.27 -11.65
N ASN A 943 6.77 5.01 -11.85
CA ASN A 943 5.47 4.45 -12.18
C ASN A 943 5.29 4.37 -13.71
N GLU A 944 5.32 3.15 -14.25
CA GLU A 944 5.22 2.91 -15.70
C GLU A 944 3.82 3.16 -16.32
N GLN A 945 2.76 3.29 -15.52
CA GLN A 945 1.42 3.63 -16.05
C GLN A 945 1.28 5.14 -16.23
N LEU A 946 1.63 5.90 -15.18
CA LEU A 946 1.52 7.36 -15.14
C LEU A 946 2.70 8.08 -15.81
N LYS A 947 3.80 7.36 -16.11
CA LYS A 947 5.08 7.88 -16.61
C LYS A 947 5.63 9.01 -15.73
N GLN A 948 5.62 8.80 -14.42
CA GLN A 948 6.06 9.77 -13.41
C GLN A 948 6.79 9.08 -12.25
N LEU A 949 7.72 9.81 -11.63
CA LEU A 949 8.34 9.43 -10.36
C LEU A 949 7.39 9.64 -9.18
N LYS A 950 7.33 8.66 -8.26
CA LYS A 950 6.69 8.78 -6.95
C LYS A 950 7.73 8.69 -5.84
N TYR A 951 7.50 9.39 -4.72
CA TYR A 951 8.28 9.24 -3.48
C TYR A 951 8.21 7.80 -2.94
N VAL A 952 9.26 7.36 -2.25
CA VAL A 952 9.23 6.13 -1.45
C VAL A 952 9.74 6.44 -0.04
N PRO A 953 8.98 6.14 1.03
CA PRO A 953 9.48 6.25 2.39
C PRO A 953 10.55 5.19 2.63
N VAL A 954 11.70 5.63 3.12
CA VAL A 954 12.88 4.77 3.37
C VAL A 954 13.49 5.09 4.73
N ARG A 955 14.13 4.10 5.36
CA ARG A 955 14.97 4.32 6.54
C ARG A 955 16.43 4.22 6.12
N TYR A 956 17.28 5.13 6.57
CA TYR A 956 18.71 5.11 6.23
C TYR A 956 19.50 4.28 7.25
N GLU A 957 20.20 3.25 6.77
CA GLU A 957 21.06 2.36 7.55
C GLU A 957 22.51 2.50 7.10
N ASN A 958 23.48 2.49 8.03
CA ASN A 958 24.90 2.39 7.67
C ASN A 958 25.34 0.93 7.81
N ILE A 959 25.77 0.32 6.71
CA ILE A 959 26.17 -1.09 6.64
C ILE A 959 27.56 -1.16 6.00
N GLY A 960 28.56 -1.55 6.79
CA GLY A 960 29.94 -1.68 6.31
C GLY A 960 30.62 -0.36 5.93
N GLY A 961 30.07 0.80 6.33
CA GLY A 961 30.56 2.13 5.96
C GLY A 961 29.77 2.79 4.81
N SER A 962 29.03 2.01 4.01
CA SER A 962 28.10 2.52 3.00
C SER A 962 26.74 2.84 3.61
N VAL A 963 26.08 3.90 3.11
CA VAL A 963 24.70 4.24 3.48
C VAL A 963 23.75 3.52 2.53
N TYR A 964 22.75 2.85 3.09
CA TYR A 964 21.67 2.18 2.36
C TYR A 964 20.32 2.78 2.75
N ALA A 965 19.43 2.92 1.77
CA ALA A 965 18.03 3.20 1.99
C ALA A 965 17.25 1.87 2.05
N LEU A 966 16.77 1.50 3.23
CA LEU A 966 15.87 0.38 3.47
C LEU A 966 14.45 0.75 3.02
N LEU A 967 13.92 0.01 2.05
CA LEU A 967 12.57 0.17 1.50
C LEU A 967 11.70 -1.04 1.92
N PRO A 968 10.79 -0.89 2.91
CA PRO A 968 9.87 -1.96 3.33
C PRO A 968 8.61 -1.94 2.44
N VAL A 969 8.77 -2.37 1.18
CA VAL A 969 7.73 -2.23 0.13
C VAL A 969 7.34 -3.59 -0.46
N SER A 970 6.07 -3.77 -0.80
CA SER A 970 5.56 -5.00 -1.44
C SER A 970 5.68 -4.96 -2.98
N SER A 971 5.66 -3.77 -3.58
CA SER A 971 5.68 -3.57 -5.04
C SER A 971 7.04 -3.88 -5.68
N ALA A 972 6.99 -4.60 -6.82
CA ALA A 972 8.07 -4.62 -7.78
C ALA A 972 8.19 -3.25 -8.49
N GLY A 973 9.37 -2.93 -9.02
CA GLY A 973 9.57 -1.64 -9.68
C GLY A 973 11.02 -1.30 -10.01
N LEU A 974 11.19 -0.06 -10.47
CA LEU A 974 12.47 0.56 -10.78
C LEU A 974 12.68 1.73 -9.81
N TYR A 975 13.70 1.63 -8.95
CA TYR A 975 13.93 2.52 -7.82
C TYR A 975 15.19 3.36 -8.03
N LEU A 976 15.18 4.62 -7.59
CA LEU A 976 16.18 5.61 -8.00
C LEU A 976 16.56 6.54 -6.86
N ASN A 977 17.88 6.77 -6.72
CA ASN A 977 18.46 7.86 -5.96
C ASN A 977 18.51 9.13 -6.83
N ILE A 978 17.79 10.19 -6.44
CA ILE A 978 17.74 11.45 -7.20
C ILE A 978 17.99 12.67 -6.30
N VAL A 979 18.41 13.77 -6.93
CA VAL A 979 18.35 15.13 -6.36
C VAL A 979 17.37 15.96 -7.18
N ASN A 980 16.30 16.43 -6.55
CA ASN A 980 15.23 17.21 -7.16
C ASN A 980 14.95 18.47 -6.32
N GLN A 981 15.76 19.52 -6.46
CA GLN A 981 15.59 20.73 -5.67
C GLN A 981 14.40 21.57 -6.17
N LYS A 982 13.47 21.92 -5.27
CA LYS A 982 12.36 22.85 -5.52
C LYS A 982 12.51 24.12 -4.68
N THR A 983 12.13 25.26 -5.27
CA THR A 983 12.03 26.55 -4.58
C THR A 983 10.77 27.28 -5.01
N PHE A 984 10.23 28.14 -4.15
CA PHE A 984 8.99 28.88 -4.42
C PHE A 984 9.13 30.38 -4.19
N THR A 985 8.44 31.18 -5.01
CA THR A 985 8.63 32.64 -5.12
C THR A 985 7.98 33.41 -3.98
N ASP A 986 6.81 32.94 -3.54
CA ASP A 986 6.04 33.36 -2.36
C ASP A 986 6.72 32.93 -1.05
N MET A 987 7.32 31.74 -1.01
CA MET A 987 7.93 31.20 0.20
C MET A 987 9.23 31.90 0.64
N LYS A 988 9.80 32.84 -0.15
CA LYS A 988 11.14 33.44 0.06
C LYS A 988 11.44 33.95 1.48
N ARG A 989 10.44 34.44 2.22
CA ARG A 989 10.53 34.89 3.62
C ARG A 989 9.53 34.18 4.55
N HIS A 990 8.89 33.12 4.08
CA HIS A 990 7.85 32.43 4.84
C HIS A 990 8.47 31.50 5.89
N TRP A 991 7.85 31.40 7.07
CA TRP A 991 8.38 30.61 8.19
C TRP A 991 8.50 29.12 7.83
N ALA A 992 7.50 28.55 7.16
CA ALA A 992 7.50 27.16 6.69
C ALA A 992 8.33 26.90 5.41
N LYS A 993 9.16 27.85 4.94
CA LYS A 993 9.89 27.74 3.65
C LYS A 993 10.72 26.47 3.55
N LYS A 994 11.59 26.23 4.54
CA LYS A 994 12.61 25.16 4.50
C LYS A 994 11.96 23.79 4.38
N GLU A 995 10.92 23.54 5.16
CA GLU A 995 10.18 22.29 5.17
C GLU A 995 9.29 22.14 3.93
N ALA A 996 8.72 23.22 3.40
CA ALA A 996 7.92 23.19 2.16
C ALA A 996 8.79 22.89 0.94
N GLU A 997 9.96 23.53 0.84
CA GLU A 997 10.93 23.27 -0.20
C GLU A 997 11.54 21.86 -0.05
N LYS A 998 11.77 21.34 1.17
CA LYS A 998 12.16 19.94 1.41
C LYS A 998 11.08 18.95 0.93
N LEU A 999 9.85 19.06 1.40
CA LEU A 999 8.79 18.09 1.07
C LEU A 999 8.34 18.17 -0.41
N ALA A 1000 8.47 19.32 -1.06
CA ALA A 1000 8.28 19.43 -2.51
C ALA A 1000 9.47 18.87 -3.31
N SER A 1001 10.69 19.00 -2.78
CA SER A 1001 11.87 18.32 -3.33
C SER A 1001 11.73 16.80 -3.25
N MET A 1002 11.15 16.30 -2.15
CA MET A 1002 10.82 14.88 -1.96
C MET A 1002 9.64 14.35 -2.80
N LEU A 1003 9.01 15.17 -3.66
CA LEU A 1003 7.80 14.81 -4.43
C LEU A 1003 6.56 14.49 -3.57
N ILE A 1004 6.51 14.93 -2.31
CA ILE A 1004 5.34 14.73 -1.44
C ILE A 1004 4.32 15.86 -1.63
N PHE A 1005 4.80 17.11 -1.64
CA PHE A 1005 4.01 18.30 -1.92
C PHE A 1005 4.24 18.80 -3.36
N GLU A 1006 3.19 19.38 -3.94
CA GLU A 1006 3.26 20.11 -5.22
C GLU A 1006 2.78 21.55 -5.02
N GLY A 1007 3.38 22.49 -5.76
CA GLY A 1007 2.93 23.89 -5.79
C GLY A 1007 1.78 24.09 -6.78
N LYS A 1008 0.99 25.15 -6.62
CA LYS A 1008 -0.21 25.42 -7.45
C LYS A 1008 0.12 25.96 -8.87
N GLY A 1009 1.38 25.82 -9.32
CA GLY A 1009 1.89 26.28 -10.63
C GLY A 1009 2.75 27.55 -10.54
N GLN A 1010 3.36 27.95 -11.66
CA GLN A 1010 4.13 29.20 -11.84
C GLN A 1010 5.22 29.53 -10.78
N GLY A 1011 5.72 28.53 -10.06
CA GLY A 1011 6.67 28.74 -8.95
C GLY A 1011 6.05 29.30 -7.68
N VAL A 1012 4.76 29.06 -7.45
CA VAL A 1012 3.99 29.45 -6.25
C VAL A 1012 3.66 28.21 -5.43
N PHE A 1013 3.87 28.28 -4.11
CA PHE A 1013 3.49 27.20 -3.18
C PHE A 1013 2.04 27.33 -2.71
N ASP A 1014 1.59 28.56 -2.46
CA ASP A 1014 0.40 28.91 -1.70
C ASP A 1014 0.44 28.32 -0.27
N PRO A 1015 1.09 29.00 0.69
CA PRO A 1015 1.16 28.54 2.08
C PRO A 1015 -0.16 28.65 2.85
N ASN A 1016 -1.02 29.60 2.47
CA ASN A 1016 -2.16 30.02 3.28
C ASN A 1016 -3.47 29.34 2.88
N ALA A 1017 -3.58 28.79 1.67
CA ALA A 1017 -4.75 28.00 1.30
C ALA A 1017 -4.96 26.81 2.26
N HIS A 1018 -6.21 26.65 2.68
CA HIS A 1018 -6.67 25.55 3.53
C HIS A 1018 -6.71 24.24 2.73
N LEU A 1019 -6.51 23.11 3.42
CA LEU A 1019 -6.49 21.79 2.80
C LEU A 1019 -7.84 21.10 2.89
N THR A 1020 -8.28 20.57 1.75
CA THR A 1020 -9.45 19.70 1.65
C THR A 1020 -9.19 18.29 2.23
N ARG A 1021 -10.25 17.57 2.59
CA ARG A 1021 -10.19 16.16 3.02
C ARG A 1021 -9.52 15.27 1.97
N ALA A 1022 -9.80 15.51 0.68
CA ALA A 1022 -9.15 14.83 -0.45
C ALA A 1022 -7.66 15.16 -0.59
N GLU A 1023 -7.26 16.44 -0.57
CA GLU A 1023 -5.84 16.83 -0.63
C GLU A 1023 -5.06 16.24 0.56
N THR A 1024 -5.67 16.20 1.74
CA THR A 1024 -5.05 15.65 2.96
C THR A 1024 -4.82 14.14 2.87
N ALA A 1025 -5.82 13.38 2.41
CA ALA A 1025 -5.68 11.94 2.15
C ALA A 1025 -4.60 11.65 1.08
N ALA A 1026 -4.61 12.39 -0.03
CA ALA A 1026 -3.63 12.26 -1.10
C ALA A 1026 -2.20 12.61 -0.66
N LEU A 1027 -2.02 13.64 0.18
CA LEU A 1027 -0.72 13.98 0.77
C LEU A 1027 -0.18 12.87 1.67
N LEU A 1028 -1.05 12.27 2.50
CA LEU A 1028 -0.67 11.16 3.40
C LEU A 1028 -0.32 9.89 2.63
N VAL A 1029 -1.13 9.48 1.65
CA VAL A 1029 -0.84 8.32 0.79
C VAL A 1029 0.49 8.49 0.05
N ARG A 1030 0.77 9.69 -0.46
CA ARG A 1030 2.05 10.00 -1.14
C ARG A 1030 3.23 10.02 -0.18
N ALA A 1031 3.08 10.55 1.03
CA ALA A 1031 4.12 10.61 2.05
C ALA A 1031 4.45 9.23 2.67
N LEU A 1032 3.46 8.35 2.78
CA LEU A 1032 3.56 7.02 3.39
C LEU A 1032 3.81 5.90 2.35
N GLY A 1033 3.90 6.24 1.05
CA GLY A 1033 4.13 5.28 -0.03
C GLY A 1033 3.07 4.18 -0.11
N ILE A 1034 1.82 4.49 0.25
CA ILE A 1034 0.74 3.50 0.34
C ILE A 1034 0.39 3.01 -1.08
N PRO A 1035 0.23 1.69 -1.30
CA PRO A 1035 -0.07 1.15 -2.61
C PRO A 1035 -1.48 1.55 -3.09
N VAL A 1036 -1.71 1.40 -4.40
CA VAL A 1036 -3.04 1.42 -5.00
C VAL A 1036 -3.85 0.26 -4.36
N PRO A 1037 -5.11 0.48 -3.95
CA PRO A 1037 -5.91 -0.53 -3.28
C PRO A 1037 -6.31 -1.64 -4.26
N ALA A 1038 -6.73 -2.79 -3.73
CA ALA A 1038 -7.30 -3.86 -4.55
C ALA A 1038 -8.70 -3.49 -5.08
N HIS A 1039 -9.43 -2.64 -4.34
CA HIS A 1039 -10.79 -2.21 -4.67
C HIS A 1039 -10.99 -0.71 -4.40
N THR A 1040 -11.84 -0.05 -5.17
CA THR A 1040 -12.31 1.31 -4.86
C THR A 1040 -13.20 1.29 -3.61
N ALA A 1041 -13.03 2.26 -2.71
CA ALA A 1041 -13.89 2.40 -1.54
C ALA A 1041 -15.34 2.72 -1.97
N ALA A 1042 -16.32 2.08 -1.34
CA ALA A 1042 -17.74 2.20 -1.66
C ALA A 1042 -18.36 3.51 -1.09
N LEU A 1043 -17.80 4.65 -1.48
CA LEU A 1043 -18.16 5.99 -0.99
C LEU A 1043 -18.86 6.79 -2.10
N SER A 1044 -20.00 7.38 -1.75
CA SER A 1044 -21.01 7.88 -2.71
C SER A 1044 -20.60 9.10 -3.54
N ASP A 1045 -19.59 9.85 -3.09
CA ASP A 1045 -19.16 11.15 -3.61
C ASP A 1045 -17.75 11.14 -4.24
N MET A 1046 -17.23 9.95 -4.56
CA MET A 1046 -15.86 9.76 -5.05
C MET A 1046 -15.72 9.34 -6.52
N ALA A 1047 -16.76 8.78 -7.15
CA ALA A 1047 -16.64 8.15 -8.46
C ALA A 1047 -16.20 9.10 -9.59
N GLY A 1048 -15.17 8.69 -10.34
CA GLY A 1048 -14.64 9.41 -11.50
C GLY A 1048 -13.80 10.64 -11.16
N GLN A 1049 -13.34 10.79 -9.91
CA GLN A 1049 -12.61 11.97 -9.44
C GLN A 1049 -11.11 11.73 -9.29
N TRP A 1050 -10.31 12.81 -9.39
CA TRP A 1050 -8.84 12.72 -9.32
C TRP A 1050 -8.30 12.11 -8.01
N TYR A 1051 -9.09 12.18 -6.94
CA TYR A 1051 -8.77 11.69 -5.60
C TYR A 1051 -9.33 10.29 -5.29
N GLU A 1052 -10.04 9.66 -6.22
CA GLU A 1052 -10.75 8.39 -5.99
C GLU A 1052 -9.80 7.26 -5.56
N VAL A 1053 -8.64 7.16 -6.22
CA VAL A 1053 -7.61 6.16 -5.92
C VAL A 1053 -6.94 6.46 -4.59
N GLU A 1054 -6.50 7.70 -4.36
CA GLU A 1054 -5.83 8.12 -3.13
C GLU A 1054 -6.71 7.99 -1.88
N ILE A 1055 -8.00 8.34 -1.92
CA ILE A 1055 -8.88 8.14 -0.77
C ILE A 1055 -9.14 6.65 -0.56
N SER A 1056 -9.30 5.86 -1.64
CA SER A 1056 -9.45 4.41 -1.52
C SER A 1056 -8.20 3.73 -0.93
N SER A 1057 -6.99 4.14 -1.32
CA SER A 1057 -5.72 3.77 -0.68
C SER A 1057 -5.72 4.12 0.82
N ALA A 1058 -6.17 5.32 1.18
CA ALA A 1058 -6.20 5.79 2.56
C ALA A 1058 -7.24 5.06 3.43
N THR A 1059 -8.36 4.62 2.85
CA THR A 1059 -9.38 3.82 3.53
C THR A 1059 -9.00 2.34 3.65
N GLU A 1060 -8.41 1.71 2.63
CA GLU A 1060 -7.88 0.34 2.75
C GLU A 1060 -6.73 0.27 3.78
N ALA A 1061 -5.93 1.34 3.88
CA ALA A 1061 -4.91 1.51 4.93
C ALA A 1061 -5.46 1.93 6.32
N GLY A 1062 -6.78 2.09 6.49
CA GLY A 1062 -7.42 2.44 7.77
C GLY A 1062 -7.16 3.86 8.28
N LEU A 1063 -6.62 4.76 7.44
CA LEU A 1063 -6.29 6.13 7.83
C LEU A 1063 -7.54 7.02 7.89
N VAL A 1064 -8.42 6.91 6.90
CA VAL A 1064 -9.60 7.78 6.73
C VAL A 1064 -10.86 6.96 6.49
N ASN A 1065 -11.97 7.41 7.06
CA ASN A 1065 -13.29 6.78 6.92
C ASN A 1065 -14.26 7.77 6.25
N GLY A 1066 -15.31 7.25 5.63
CA GLY A 1066 -16.52 8.02 5.33
C GLY A 1066 -17.33 8.33 6.59
N TYR A 1067 -18.35 9.17 6.44
CA TYR A 1067 -19.39 9.43 7.43
C TYR A 1067 -20.50 8.35 7.35
N GLU A 1068 -21.38 8.33 8.34
CA GLU A 1068 -22.48 7.34 8.45
C GLU A 1068 -23.50 7.41 7.30
N ASP A 1069 -23.54 8.52 6.57
CA ASP A 1069 -24.35 8.72 5.36
C ASP A 1069 -23.73 8.10 4.08
N GLY A 1070 -22.54 7.51 4.17
CA GLY A 1070 -21.81 6.93 3.03
C GLY A 1070 -21.10 7.96 2.15
N SER A 1071 -20.94 9.21 2.60
CA SER A 1071 -20.11 10.24 1.96
C SER A 1071 -18.70 10.29 2.54
N PHE A 1072 -17.72 10.78 1.78
CA PHE A 1072 -16.40 11.14 2.28
C PHE A 1072 -16.25 12.66 2.55
N ARG A 1073 -17.06 13.47 1.87
CA ARG A 1073 -17.02 14.94 1.80
C ARG A 1073 -15.64 15.47 1.34
N PRO A 1074 -15.15 15.04 0.16
CA PRO A 1074 -13.76 15.24 -0.27
C PRO A 1074 -13.34 16.70 -0.37
N ASN A 1075 -14.27 17.61 -0.67
CA ASN A 1075 -14.00 19.04 -0.88
C ASN A 1075 -14.14 19.90 0.39
N GLU A 1076 -14.61 19.33 1.51
CA GLU A 1076 -14.63 20.04 2.79
C GLU A 1076 -13.22 20.23 3.35
N PHE A 1077 -12.98 21.32 4.07
CA PHE A 1077 -11.69 21.61 4.69
C PHE A 1077 -11.50 20.80 5.99
N VAL A 1078 -10.28 20.31 6.23
CA VAL A 1078 -9.98 19.50 7.43
C VAL A 1078 -9.75 20.40 8.65
N SER A 1079 -10.53 20.20 9.71
CA SER A 1079 -10.29 20.81 11.02
C SER A 1079 -9.04 20.24 11.71
N ARG A 1080 -8.43 20.99 12.62
CA ARG A 1080 -7.23 20.55 13.36
C ARG A 1080 -7.51 19.34 14.27
N GLU A 1081 -8.73 19.18 14.78
CA GLU A 1081 -9.14 17.97 15.52
C GLU A 1081 -9.35 16.73 14.63
N GLU A 1082 -9.97 16.86 13.45
CA GLU A 1082 -10.03 15.77 12.45
C GLU A 1082 -8.63 15.36 11.99
N LEU A 1083 -7.76 16.35 11.72
CA LEU A 1083 -6.39 16.11 11.30
C LEU A 1083 -5.60 15.33 12.37
N ALA A 1084 -5.80 15.63 13.66
CA ALA A 1084 -5.20 14.87 14.75
C ALA A 1084 -5.68 13.40 14.78
N VAL A 1085 -6.97 13.13 14.55
CA VAL A 1085 -7.51 11.75 14.46
C VAL A 1085 -6.92 10.99 13.28
N ILE A 1086 -6.85 11.61 12.10
CA ILE A 1086 -6.22 10.99 10.92
C ILE A 1086 -4.74 10.71 11.20
N LEU A 1087 -4.00 11.67 11.77
CA LEU A 1087 -2.58 11.50 12.08
C LEU A 1087 -2.33 10.45 13.17
N SER A 1088 -3.24 10.23 14.12
CA SER A 1088 -3.11 9.18 15.14
C SER A 1088 -3.12 7.79 14.49
N ARG A 1089 -4.03 7.57 13.52
CA ARG A 1089 -4.09 6.34 12.72
C ARG A 1089 -2.86 6.19 11.83
N VAL A 1090 -2.33 7.29 11.29
CA VAL A 1090 -1.08 7.29 10.52
C VAL A 1090 0.13 6.90 11.39
N LEU A 1091 0.20 7.37 12.64
CA LEU A 1091 1.22 6.91 13.60
C LEU A 1091 1.12 5.40 13.82
N GLU A 1092 -0.08 4.86 13.99
CA GLU A 1092 -0.32 3.42 14.19
C GLU A 1092 0.02 2.60 12.93
N TYR A 1093 -0.31 3.10 11.73
CA TYR A 1093 0.07 2.47 10.45
C TYR A 1093 1.59 2.46 10.22
N GLY A 1094 2.28 3.55 10.57
CA GLY A 1094 3.72 3.72 10.36
C GLY A 1094 4.62 3.12 11.45
N SER A 1095 4.06 2.81 12.62
CA SER A 1095 4.82 2.33 13.79
C SER A 1095 4.42 0.91 14.17
N SER A 1096 5.39 -0.01 14.24
CA SER A 1096 5.18 -1.40 14.65
C SER A 1096 4.81 -1.60 16.13
N THR A 1097 4.43 -0.52 16.82
CA THR A 1097 4.09 -0.46 18.25
C THR A 1097 2.92 0.49 18.45
N SER A 1098 1.78 -0.03 18.93
CA SER A 1098 0.66 0.83 19.30
C SER A 1098 0.96 1.54 20.62
N SER A 1099 1.50 2.76 20.52
CA SER A 1099 1.69 3.65 21.66
C SER A 1099 0.38 4.39 21.96
N LYS A 1100 -0.15 4.20 23.17
CA LYS A 1100 -1.08 5.16 23.78
C LYS A 1100 -0.32 6.42 24.19
N ALA A 1101 -1.05 7.51 24.46
CA ALA A 1101 -0.47 8.62 25.22
C ALA A 1101 0.01 8.11 26.60
N PRO A 1102 1.12 8.63 27.17
CA PRO A 1102 1.59 8.17 28.47
C PRO A 1102 0.57 8.54 29.56
N GLU A 1103 0.23 7.58 30.43
CA GLU A 1103 -0.90 7.69 31.39
C GLU A 1103 -0.80 8.84 32.41
N ASN A 1104 0.34 9.54 32.48
CA ASN A 1104 0.58 10.69 33.36
C ASN A 1104 1.04 11.95 32.59
N TYR A 1105 0.79 12.06 31.28
CA TYR A 1105 1.24 13.20 30.47
C TYR A 1105 0.23 14.36 30.46
N SER A 1106 0.37 15.26 31.44
CA SER A 1106 -0.45 16.48 31.56
C SER A 1106 -0.20 17.47 30.42
N ILE A 1107 -1.08 17.46 29.42
CA ILE A 1107 -1.10 18.49 28.37
C ILE A 1107 -1.90 19.69 28.86
N HIS A 1108 -1.20 20.82 29.05
CA HIS A 1108 -1.85 22.11 29.28
C HIS A 1108 -2.13 22.78 27.92
N LEU A 1109 -3.41 22.93 27.61
CA LEU A 1109 -3.96 23.76 26.53
C LEU A 1109 -5.12 24.55 27.13
N ASN A 1110 -5.27 25.83 26.79
CA ASN A 1110 -6.32 26.68 27.38
C ASN A 1110 -7.73 26.28 26.88
N ASP A 1111 -7.79 25.78 25.65
CA ASP A 1111 -9.00 25.42 24.88
C ASP A 1111 -9.25 23.91 24.82
N LEU A 1112 -8.63 23.11 25.71
CA LEU A 1112 -8.82 21.65 25.74
C LEU A 1112 -10.30 21.24 25.91
N LYS A 1113 -11.10 22.09 26.56
CA LYS A 1113 -12.55 21.97 26.73
C LYS A 1113 -13.36 22.10 25.43
N ASP A 1114 -12.77 22.72 24.41
CA ASP A 1114 -13.39 23.00 23.11
C ASP A 1114 -13.00 21.94 22.06
N VAL A 1115 -12.16 20.95 22.43
CA VAL A 1115 -11.85 19.76 21.63
C VAL A 1115 -13.02 18.76 21.75
N SER A 1116 -13.49 18.25 20.61
CA SER A 1116 -14.59 17.28 20.61
C SER A 1116 -14.19 15.96 21.28
N ASN A 1117 -15.09 15.37 22.08
CA ASN A 1117 -14.85 14.11 22.82
C ASN A 1117 -14.32 12.94 21.95
N TRP A 1118 -14.70 12.87 20.66
CA TRP A 1118 -14.23 11.84 19.73
C TRP A 1118 -12.78 12.05 19.24
N ALA A 1119 -12.23 13.25 19.42
CA ALA A 1119 -10.88 13.62 19.02
C ALA A 1119 -9.88 13.67 20.20
N THR A 1120 -10.35 13.76 21.44
CA THR A 1120 -9.53 14.04 22.63
C THR A 1120 -8.31 13.11 22.80
N GLU A 1121 -8.47 11.78 22.69
CA GLU A 1121 -7.35 10.84 22.79
C GLU A 1121 -6.32 11.04 21.66
N ALA A 1122 -6.79 11.32 20.43
CA ALA A 1122 -5.92 11.54 19.28
C ALA A 1122 -5.16 12.86 19.36
N VAL A 1123 -5.82 13.95 19.80
CA VAL A 1123 -5.17 15.25 20.05
C VAL A 1123 -4.08 15.09 21.11
N GLN A 1124 -4.37 14.42 22.23
CA GLN A 1124 -3.38 14.12 23.27
C GLN A 1124 -2.21 13.26 22.74
N LYS A 1125 -2.51 12.22 21.96
CA LYS A 1125 -1.51 11.33 21.34
C LYS A 1125 -0.62 12.05 20.32
N ILE A 1126 -1.15 12.97 19.53
CA ILE A 1126 -0.40 13.69 18.49
C ILE A 1126 0.44 14.84 19.06
N ILE A 1127 -0.04 15.50 20.13
CA ILE A 1127 0.73 16.52 20.85
C ILE A 1127 1.85 15.89 21.70
N SER A 1128 1.56 14.83 22.46
CA SER A 1128 2.59 14.09 23.22
C SER A 1128 3.67 13.46 22.33
N ASN A 1129 3.38 13.19 21.06
CA ASN A 1129 4.36 12.75 20.07
C ASN A 1129 5.13 13.89 19.38
N GLY A 1130 4.75 15.16 19.59
CA GLY A 1130 5.42 16.35 19.06
C GLY A 1130 5.10 16.66 17.59
N ILE A 1131 4.01 16.12 17.03
CA ILE A 1131 3.67 16.24 15.62
C ILE A 1131 2.85 17.51 15.37
N MET A 1132 1.68 17.63 16.00
CA MET A 1132 0.99 18.92 16.16
C MET A 1132 1.38 19.55 17.49
N VAL A 1133 1.20 20.85 17.60
CA VAL A 1133 1.39 21.64 18.82
C VAL A 1133 0.26 22.67 18.91
N GLY A 1134 -0.03 23.12 20.12
CA GLY A 1134 -0.72 24.40 20.31
C GLY A 1134 0.15 25.55 19.80
N ASP A 1135 -0.45 26.73 19.65
CA ASP A 1135 0.26 27.93 19.25
C ASP A 1135 1.01 28.62 20.42
N HIS A 1136 1.46 29.85 20.19
CA HIS A 1136 2.19 30.64 21.19
C HIS A 1136 1.35 31.17 22.36
N GLU A 1137 0.02 31.12 22.27
CA GLU A 1137 -0.91 31.52 23.35
C GLU A 1137 -1.24 30.32 24.26
N GLY A 1138 -1.01 29.09 23.78
CA GLY A 1138 -1.33 27.84 24.46
C GLY A 1138 -2.60 27.17 23.95
N ASP A 1139 -3.13 27.59 22.80
CA ASP A 1139 -4.38 27.08 22.24
C ASP A 1139 -4.11 26.03 21.14
N PHE A 1140 -4.91 24.98 21.07
CA PHE A 1140 -4.88 24.00 19.99
C PHE A 1140 -5.71 24.42 18.77
N LYS A 1141 -6.74 25.25 18.97
CA LYS A 1141 -7.71 25.76 18.00
C LYS A 1141 -8.35 24.61 17.20
N PRO A 1142 -9.11 23.70 17.85
CA PRO A 1142 -9.56 22.41 17.29
C PRO A 1142 -10.39 22.53 16.01
N HIS A 1143 -11.37 23.44 15.97
CA HIS A 1143 -12.26 23.63 14.82
C HIS A 1143 -11.62 24.48 13.69
N GLN A 1144 -10.41 25.03 13.87
CA GLN A 1144 -9.72 25.79 12.82
C GLN A 1144 -9.26 24.86 11.68
N THR A 1145 -9.44 25.28 10.44
CA THR A 1145 -9.11 24.51 9.24
C THR A 1145 -7.61 24.61 8.88
N ALA A 1146 -6.96 23.46 8.72
CA ALA A 1146 -5.51 23.39 8.53
C ALA A 1146 -5.03 23.98 7.20
N THR A 1147 -3.99 24.82 7.25
CA THR A 1147 -3.33 25.41 6.07
C THR A 1147 -2.25 24.51 5.48
N ARG A 1148 -1.90 24.74 4.22
CA ARG A 1148 -0.77 24.07 3.53
C ARG A 1148 0.56 24.25 4.26
N ALA A 1149 0.82 25.43 4.85
CA ALA A 1149 2.03 25.69 5.63
C ALA A 1149 2.09 24.90 6.95
N GLU A 1150 0.99 24.81 7.69
CA GLU A 1150 0.90 23.96 8.89
C GLU A 1150 1.11 22.50 8.52
N MET A 1151 0.41 22.00 7.50
CA MET A 1151 0.48 20.59 7.11
C MET A 1151 1.88 20.19 6.64
N VAL A 1152 2.63 21.07 5.96
CA VAL A 1152 4.06 20.86 5.66
C VAL A 1152 4.87 20.60 6.94
N ILE A 1153 4.65 21.38 7.99
CA ILE A 1153 5.44 21.33 9.23
C ILE A 1153 5.05 20.10 10.06
N ILE A 1154 3.74 19.80 10.11
CA ILE A 1154 3.16 18.60 10.73
C ILE A 1154 3.66 17.34 10.01
N MET A 1155 3.58 17.29 8.68
CA MET A 1155 4.10 16.19 7.86
C MET A 1155 5.62 16.02 8.04
N ASN A 1156 6.37 17.12 8.08
CA ASN A 1156 7.81 17.04 8.33
C ASN A 1156 8.11 16.41 9.71
N ARG A 1157 7.40 16.81 10.77
CA ARG A 1157 7.56 16.20 12.11
C ARG A 1157 7.16 14.73 12.13
N LEU A 1158 6.03 14.39 11.48
CA LEU A 1158 5.55 13.01 11.34
C LEU A 1158 6.57 12.10 10.65
N LEU A 1159 7.11 12.52 9.50
CA LEU A 1159 8.06 11.70 8.73
C LEU A 1159 9.39 11.52 9.47
N ASN A 1160 9.88 12.55 10.19
CA ASN A 1160 11.01 12.39 11.12
C ASN A 1160 10.67 11.38 12.24
N LYS A 1161 9.47 11.46 12.83
CA LYS A 1161 9.01 10.56 13.91
C LYS A 1161 8.91 9.09 13.47
N LEU A 1162 8.53 8.84 12.21
CA LEU A 1162 8.50 7.51 11.58
C LEU A 1162 9.89 7.02 11.10
N GLY A 1163 10.93 7.87 11.19
CA GLY A 1163 12.30 7.57 10.78
C GLY A 1163 12.54 7.62 9.26
N TYR A 1164 11.73 8.38 8.51
CA TYR A 1164 11.80 8.50 7.05
C TYR A 1164 12.59 9.73 6.54
N MET A 1165 13.28 10.46 7.44
CA MET A 1165 13.99 11.72 7.16
C MET A 1165 15.15 11.99 8.11
#